data_AF-A0A2M4A744-F1
#
_entry.id   AF-A0A2M4A744-F1
#
_cell.length_a   1.000
_cell.length_b   1.000
_cell.length_c   1.000
_cell.angle_alpha   90.00
_cell.angle_beta   90.00
_cell.angle_gamma   90.00
#
_symmetry.space_group_name_H-M   'P 1'
#
loop_
_entity.id
_entity.type
_entity.pdbx_description
1 polymer ?
#
loop_
_entity_poly.entity_id
_entity_poly.type
_entity_poly.pdbx_seq_one_letter_code
_entity_poly.pdbx_strand_id
1 'polypeptide(L)'
;MRGSGARRVSCFMTHGYRTRRLAVDYSIPLMTDVKCTKLLVEAMRLIGRAPPMNTHTDCIAGRRMTKLPGFIDVHVHLREPGATHKETFATGTAAALAGGITMVLAMPNTEPAIVDRASLQHAQELAQKGARCDYALFVGASANNCTTVGELAGRAAGLKMYLNETFTTLRLDGIDLWQAHLAAWPRRAPLCVHAERHSLGTVLLLASLTDRAIHVCHVARKEEILMIKAAKERGHRITCEVCPHHLFLSTADTERVGGPGWAQVRPVLGTPDDQQALWDNLDVIDVFATDHAPHTREEKQSPDGAPPGFPGLETILPLLLNAVSQGRLTLEQLILKFHRNPKRIFNLPDQPNTYVEVDFDEEWTIPERPAHSKAQWTPFAGMRVKGCVHRVVLRGETAYVDGVVLAPPGFGQNVRDWPARKLLLPHTEPEPEMNDEFIRLLIAASPEAKAQARQVAPPAAPAAAVAPPQPPVVSPVPHRVRCDSSGAGIPRPDLGTTRHGHELNLIGRHVLTVDMFSKEHLNELFHLAQTMRARVVKDRPLDDLLRGKVMASIFYEVSTRTSCSFAAAMQRLGGCVVHVDESSSSARKGETLEDSIQVMAGYADVVVLRHPVPGAVARAAHHCRKPLINAGDGVGEHPTQALLDIFTIREELGTVNGITITMVGDLKHGRTVHSLARLLTLYDVSLRYVCPAGLEMPERVKEFVDRKGIPQRQFPTLESAIADTDVLYMTRIQRERFATDEEYQKCCGQLVLTPQTMTFAKRRMAVLHPLPRVNEISPEIDNDPRSAYFRQAEYGMYVRMALLAMVLGRC
;
A
#
# COMPACT_ATOMS: atom_id res chain seq x y z
N MET A 1 14.49 -60.69 28.61
CA MET A 1 14.46 -60.11 29.97
C MET A 1 13.78 -58.74 29.94
N ARG A 2 13.37 -58.20 31.09
CA ARG A 2 12.67 -56.89 31.15
C ARG A 2 13.65 -55.72 31.02
N GLY A 3 13.24 -54.67 30.31
CA GLY A 3 13.88 -53.35 30.29
C GLY A 3 12.81 -52.26 30.38
N SER A 4 12.36 -51.94 31.60
CA SER A 4 11.21 -51.08 31.85
C SER A 4 11.51 -49.59 31.63
N GLY A 5 11.46 -49.14 30.37
CA GLY A 5 11.62 -47.74 29.96
C GLY A 5 10.29 -47.03 29.73
N ALA A 6 9.49 -46.80 30.78
CA ALA A 6 8.26 -46.02 30.68
C ALA A 6 8.60 -44.57 30.31
N ARG A 7 8.50 -44.21 29.02
CA ARG A 7 8.63 -42.83 28.56
C ARG A 7 7.50 -42.00 29.15
N ARG A 8 7.78 -41.23 30.21
CA ARG A 8 6.99 -40.05 30.55
C ARG A 8 6.88 -39.19 29.29
N VAL A 9 5.69 -39.14 28.69
CA VAL A 9 5.37 -38.13 27.67
C VAL A 9 5.28 -36.81 28.42
N SER A 10 6.41 -36.09 28.51
CA SER A 10 6.43 -34.78 29.15
C SER A 10 5.59 -33.82 28.32
N CYS A 11 4.42 -33.45 28.86
CA CYS A 11 3.46 -32.51 28.24
C CYS A 11 4.12 -31.21 27.76
N PHE A 12 5.24 -30.82 28.39
CA PHE A 12 6.10 -29.73 27.96
C PHE A 12 6.96 -30.10 26.75
N MET A 13 6.38 -29.95 25.54
CA MET A 13 7.19 -29.75 24.33
C MET A 13 7.94 -28.42 24.44
N THR A 14 9.15 -28.44 25.00
CA THR A 14 9.99 -27.24 25.07
C THR A 14 10.27 -26.71 23.66
N HIS A 15 10.48 -25.39 23.53
CA HIS A 15 10.76 -24.76 22.24
C HIS A 15 11.95 -25.46 21.54
N GLY A 16 13.04 -25.69 22.26
CA GLY A 16 14.20 -26.44 21.75
C GLY A 16 13.94 -27.92 21.41
N TYR A 17 12.84 -28.55 21.82
CA TYR A 17 12.40 -29.83 21.25
C TYR A 17 11.70 -29.62 19.91
N ARG A 18 10.78 -28.64 19.82
CA ARG A 18 10.08 -28.29 18.58
C ARG A 18 11.05 -27.89 17.47
N THR A 19 12.01 -26.99 17.73
CA THR A 19 13.00 -26.53 16.73
C THR A 19 13.89 -27.68 16.25
N ARG A 20 14.35 -28.56 17.16
CA ARG A 20 15.11 -29.77 16.77
C ARG A 20 14.28 -30.78 15.99
N ARG A 21 12.96 -30.87 16.22
CA ARG A 21 12.10 -31.72 15.41
C ARG A 21 11.90 -31.12 14.01
N LEU A 22 11.59 -29.82 13.94
CA LEU A 22 11.42 -29.08 12.69
C LEU A 22 12.62 -29.23 11.76
N ALA A 23 13.83 -29.01 12.27
CA ALA A 23 15.04 -29.09 11.45
C ALA A 23 15.37 -30.54 11.02
N VAL A 24 15.00 -31.58 11.78
CA VAL A 24 15.03 -32.97 11.27
C VAL A 24 14.03 -33.16 10.13
N ASP A 25 12.79 -32.68 10.29
CA ASP A 25 11.72 -32.85 9.29
C ASP A 25 11.99 -32.05 8.00
N TYR A 26 12.78 -30.97 8.05
CA TYR A 26 13.25 -30.18 6.91
C TYR A 26 14.68 -30.54 6.42
N SER A 27 15.32 -31.58 6.97
CA SER A 27 16.72 -31.98 6.65
C SER A 27 17.78 -30.88 6.87
N ILE A 28 17.50 -29.92 7.76
CA ILE A 28 18.42 -28.84 8.15
C ILE A 28 19.45 -29.41 9.14
N PRO A 29 20.78 -29.30 8.87
CA PRO A 29 21.81 -29.84 9.76
C PRO A 29 21.78 -29.22 11.17
N LEU A 30 21.48 -30.04 12.17
CA LEU A 30 21.39 -29.62 13.57
C LEU A 30 22.70 -29.82 14.33
N MET A 31 23.37 -28.72 14.67
CA MET A 31 24.52 -28.74 15.58
C MET A 31 24.05 -28.47 17.01
N THR A 32 23.70 -29.55 17.72
CA THR A 32 23.19 -29.47 19.11
C THR A 32 24.27 -29.59 20.18
N ASP A 33 25.50 -29.91 19.81
CA ASP A 33 26.64 -30.02 20.71
C ASP A 33 27.54 -28.77 20.61
N VAL A 34 27.92 -28.22 21.77
CA VAL A 34 28.68 -26.97 21.87
C VAL A 34 30.13 -27.13 21.40
N LYS A 35 30.75 -28.30 21.55
CA LYS A 35 32.09 -28.59 21.02
C LYS A 35 32.04 -28.72 19.51
N CYS A 36 31.07 -29.45 18.96
CA CYS A 36 30.85 -29.53 17.52
C CYS A 36 30.56 -28.15 16.91
N THR A 37 29.75 -27.32 17.57
CA THR A 37 29.49 -25.94 17.11
C THR A 37 30.74 -25.08 17.11
N LYS A 38 31.58 -25.17 18.15
CA LYS A 38 32.91 -24.51 18.17
C LYS A 38 33.81 -25.00 17.05
N LEU A 39 33.84 -26.32 16.77
CA LEU A 39 34.61 -26.89 15.67
C LEU A 39 34.11 -26.43 14.30
N LEU A 40 32.80 -26.25 14.10
CA LEU A 40 32.28 -25.63 12.87
C LEU A 40 32.74 -24.18 12.75
N VAL A 41 32.61 -23.37 13.79
CA VAL A 41 33.03 -21.95 13.77
C VAL A 41 34.54 -21.83 13.49
N GLU A 42 35.36 -22.70 14.08
CA GLU A 42 36.79 -22.75 13.82
C GLU A 42 37.09 -23.21 12.38
N ALA A 43 36.39 -24.21 11.86
CA ALA A 43 36.50 -24.65 10.47
C ALA A 43 36.06 -23.57 9.47
N MET A 44 34.97 -22.84 9.75
CA MET A 44 34.52 -21.71 8.93
C MET A 44 35.54 -20.57 8.91
N ARG A 45 36.18 -20.28 10.05
CA ARG A 45 37.32 -19.36 10.14
C ARG A 45 38.50 -19.81 9.29
N LEU A 46 38.88 -21.09 9.37
CA LEU A 46 39.99 -21.67 8.59
C LEU A 46 39.70 -21.71 7.08
N ILE A 47 38.44 -21.90 6.69
CA ILE A 47 37.99 -21.92 5.28
C ILE A 47 37.92 -20.51 4.69
N GLY A 48 37.72 -19.48 5.52
CA GLY A 48 37.83 -18.06 5.16
C GLY A 48 36.68 -17.50 4.30
N ARG A 49 35.61 -18.27 4.09
CA ARG A 49 34.46 -17.92 3.24
C ARG A 49 33.19 -18.62 3.73
N ALA A 50 32.06 -17.92 3.64
CA ALA A 50 30.76 -18.47 4.04
C ALA A 50 30.34 -19.64 3.12
N PRO A 51 29.70 -20.70 3.65
CA PRO A 51 29.13 -21.75 2.83
C PRO A 51 27.91 -21.24 2.04
N PRO A 52 27.66 -21.73 0.81
CA PRO A 52 26.49 -21.35 0.04
C PRO A 52 25.21 -21.87 0.68
N MET A 53 24.24 -20.98 0.90
CA MET A 53 22.92 -21.29 1.43
C MET A 53 21.92 -21.55 0.29
N ASN A 54 21.17 -22.65 0.38
CA ASN A 54 20.15 -23.03 -0.62
C ASN A 54 18.74 -22.48 -0.29
N THR A 55 18.63 -21.53 0.66
CA THR A 55 17.36 -20.99 1.16
C THR A 55 17.38 -19.47 1.21
N HIS A 56 16.27 -18.82 0.84
CA HIS A 56 16.07 -17.37 1.03
C HIS A 56 15.91 -16.96 2.51
N THR A 57 15.72 -17.95 3.39
CA THR A 57 15.85 -17.83 4.84
C THR A 57 17.30 -18.13 5.21
N ASP A 58 17.98 -17.15 5.76
CA ASP A 58 19.36 -17.16 6.27
C ASP A 58 19.41 -17.64 7.73
N CYS A 59 18.49 -17.16 8.57
CA CYS A 59 18.30 -17.66 9.93
C CYS A 59 16.82 -17.66 10.39
N ILE A 60 16.55 -18.29 11.55
CA ILE A 60 15.29 -18.13 12.29
C ILE A 60 15.63 -17.87 13.75
N ALA A 61 15.54 -16.62 14.17
CA ALA A 61 15.74 -16.21 15.57
C ALA A 61 14.44 -16.34 16.37
N GLY A 62 14.57 -16.51 17.70
CA GLY A 62 13.44 -16.43 18.64
C GLY A 62 13.00 -14.99 18.97
N ARG A 63 13.35 -14.02 18.11
CA ARG A 63 13.14 -12.58 18.28
C ARG A 63 12.04 -12.07 17.34
N ARG A 64 11.43 -10.94 17.69
CA ARG A 64 10.35 -10.28 16.95
C ARG A 64 10.86 -9.55 15.69
N MET A 65 11.31 -10.34 14.72
CA MET A 65 11.62 -9.86 13.39
C MET A 65 10.35 -9.36 12.70
N THR A 66 10.36 -8.12 12.19
CA THR A 66 9.19 -7.50 11.54
C THR A 66 9.57 -6.88 10.21
N LYS A 67 8.77 -7.18 9.19
CA LYS A 67 8.91 -6.64 7.83
C LYS A 67 8.16 -5.31 7.70
N LEU A 68 8.89 -4.25 7.39
CA LEU A 68 8.43 -2.87 7.24
C LEU A 68 8.66 -2.39 5.79
N PRO A 69 7.94 -1.36 5.30
CA PRO A 69 8.25 -0.77 4.00
C PRO A 69 9.63 -0.11 3.99
N GLY A 70 10.23 0.03 2.82
CA GLY A 70 11.45 0.81 2.63
C GLY A 70 11.28 2.27 3.04
N PHE A 71 12.06 2.77 4.01
CA PHE A 71 11.90 4.13 4.52
C PHE A 71 12.53 5.18 3.61
N ILE A 72 12.05 6.43 3.73
CA ILE A 72 12.34 7.50 2.78
C ILE A 72 12.73 8.75 3.55
N ASP A 73 13.99 9.16 3.40
CA ASP A 73 14.48 10.40 3.98
C ASP A 73 14.45 11.52 2.96
N VAL A 74 13.76 12.61 3.29
CA VAL A 74 13.52 13.74 2.39
C VAL A 74 14.53 14.88 2.59
N HIS A 75 15.47 14.76 3.52
CA HIS A 75 16.44 15.82 3.84
C HIS A 75 17.83 15.24 4.15
N VAL A 76 18.67 15.07 3.13
CA VAL A 76 20.06 14.61 3.29
C VAL A 76 21.05 15.51 2.55
N HIS A 77 22.24 15.68 3.11
CA HIS A 77 23.36 16.40 2.49
C HIS A 77 24.50 15.43 2.17
N LEU A 78 24.52 14.90 0.94
CA LEU A 78 25.50 13.89 0.51
C LEU A 78 26.87 14.45 0.07
N ARG A 79 27.04 15.79 0.17
CA ARG A 79 28.31 16.56 0.04
C ARG A 79 29.08 16.42 -1.28
N GLU A 80 28.49 15.76 -2.28
CA GLU A 80 29.06 15.53 -3.61
C GLU A 80 28.13 16.16 -4.67
N PRO A 81 28.63 17.02 -5.59
CA PRO A 81 30.03 17.42 -5.80
C PRO A 81 30.63 18.31 -4.68
N GLY A 82 31.97 18.40 -4.70
CA GLY A 82 32.74 19.32 -3.88
C GLY A 82 33.34 18.68 -2.64
N ALA A 83 32.63 18.78 -1.51
CA ALA A 83 33.09 18.40 -0.18
C ALA A 83 33.13 16.89 0.11
N THR A 84 33.67 16.12 -0.84
CA THR A 84 33.66 14.65 -0.87
C THR A 84 34.43 13.97 0.28
N HIS A 85 35.21 14.72 1.06
CA HIS A 85 35.83 14.25 2.31
C HIS A 85 34.82 14.15 3.45
N LYS A 86 33.79 15.01 3.48
CA LYS A 86 32.73 15.00 4.50
C LYS A 86 31.74 13.84 4.30
N GLU A 87 31.38 13.55 3.05
CA GLU A 87 30.53 12.43 2.60
C GLU A 87 30.59 12.29 1.07
N THR A 88 30.16 11.15 0.50
CA THR A 88 29.83 11.02 -0.93
C THR A 88 28.48 10.34 -1.12
N PHE A 89 27.91 10.34 -2.34
CA PHE A 89 26.75 9.50 -2.66
C PHE A 89 26.99 8.04 -2.25
N ALA A 90 28.20 7.51 -2.47
CA ALA A 90 28.54 6.11 -2.19
C ALA A 90 28.70 5.75 -0.71
N THR A 91 28.99 6.70 0.19
CA THR A 91 29.07 6.45 1.64
C THR A 91 27.81 6.90 2.37
N GLY A 92 27.23 8.05 2.02
CA GLY A 92 25.96 8.50 2.57
C GLY A 92 24.80 7.56 2.21
N THR A 93 24.73 6.99 1.00
CA THR A 93 23.70 5.96 0.70
C THR A 93 24.00 4.58 1.31
N ALA A 94 25.24 4.30 1.71
CA ALA A 94 25.55 3.14 2.54
C ALA A 94 25.02 3.35 3.97
N ALA A 95 25.23 4.55 4.53
CA ALA A 95 24.65 4.98 5.81
C ALA A 95 23.11 4.96 5.79
N ALA A 96 22.50 5.38 4.68
CA ALA A 96 21.04 5.29 4.48
C ALA A 96 20.54 3.84 4.55
N LEU A 97 21.16 2.91 3.81
CA LEU A 97 20.77 1.49 3.83
C LEU A 97 20.91 0.87 5.22
N ALA A 98 21.99 1.13 5.95
CA ALA A 98 22.13 0.66 7.33
C ALA A 98 21.11 1.29 8.30
N GLY A 99 20.66 2.53 8.02
CA GLY A 99 19.53 3.19 8.67
C GLY A 99 18.14 2.67 8.27
N GLY A 100 18.05 1.68 7.37
CA GLY A 100 16.77 1.18 6.84
C GLY A 100 16.13 2.08 5.79
N ILE A 101 16.84 3.08 5.28
CA ILE A 101 16.36 4.03 4.28
C ILE A 101 16.68 3.49 2.89
N THR A 102 15.64 3.33 2.07
CA THR A 102 15.72 2.78 0.71
C THR A 102 15.62 3.86 -0.37
N MET A 103 15.23 5.08 0.00
CA MET A 103 15.20 6.25 -0.90
C MET A 103 15.62 7.54 -0.17
N VAL A 104 16.44 8.37 -0.82
CA VAL A 104 16.89 9.66 -0.26
C VAL A 104 16.65 10.86 -1.18
N LEU A 105 16.26 12.01 -0.63
CA LEU A 105 16.20 13.27 -1.39
C LEU A 105 17.37 14.19 -0.99
N ALA A 106 18.34 14.34 -1.89
CA ALA A 106 19.58 15.06 -1.61
C ALA A 106 19.45 16.57 -1.86
N MET A 107 19.89 17.37 -0.88
CA MET A 107 19.78 18.83 -0.88
C MET A 107 20.81 19.50 -1.82
N PRO A 108 20.51 20.71 -2.34
CA PRO A 108 21.23 21.31 -3.47
C PRO A 108 22.47 22.13 -3.08
N ASN A 109 22.79 22.23 -1.79
CA ASN A 109 23.87 23.05 -1.23
C ASN A 109 25.22 22.32 -1.25
N THR A 110 25.54 21.74 -2.40
CA THR A 110 26.85 21.16 -2.78
C THR A 110 27.80 22.24 -3.29
N GLU A 111 29.00 21.85 -3.75
CA GLU A 111 29.96 22.76 -4.39
C GLU A 111 30.43 22.18 -5.73
N PRO A 112 29.99 22.72 -6.89
CA PRO A 112 29.02 23.81 -7.05
C PRO A 112 27.62 23.43 -6.55
N ALA A 113 26.83 24.45 -6.20
CA ALA A 113 25.44 24.28 -5.78
C ALA A 113 24.53 23.92 -6.97
N ILE A 114 23.52 23.08 -6.72
CA ILE A 114 22.56 22.62 -7.74
C ILE A 114 21.50 23.70 -7.96
N VAL A 115 21.79 24.70 -8.79
CA VAL A 115 20.91 25.86 -9.05
C VAL A 115 20.41 25.96 -10.49
N ASP A 116 20.93 25.14 -11.40
CA ASP A 116 20.66 25.21 -12.83
C ASP A 116 20.69 23.82 -13.50
N ARG A 117 20.49 23.82 -14.81
CA ARG A 117 20.46 22.60 -15.64
C ARG A 117 21.80 21.85 -15.67
N ALA A 118 22.94 22.54 -15.60
CA ALA A 118 24.27 21.96 -15.74
C ALA A 118 24.75 21.35 -14.42
N SER A 119 24.59 22.09 -13.32
CA SER A 119 24.85 21.63 -11.94
C SER A 119 23.95 20.44 -11.56
N LEU A 120 22.66 20.46 -11.94
CA LEU A 120 21.76 19.30 -11.75
C LEU A 120 22.21 18.08 -12.57
N GLN A 121 22.57 18.27 -13.85
CA GLN A 121 23.06 17.19 -14.70
C GLN A 121 24.34 16.55 -14.14
N HIS A 122 25.30 17.38 -13.72
CA HIS A 122 26.55 16.93 -13.13
C HIS A 122 26.32 16.12 -11.82
N ALA A 123 25.45 16.62 -10.93
CA ALA A 123 25.11 15.91 -9.71
C ALA A 123 24.34 14.60 -9.98
N GLN A 124 23.48 14.54 -11.00
CA GLN A 124 22.81 13.30 -11.42
C GLN A 124 23.81 12.26 -11.94
N GLU A 125 24.84 12.66 -12.70
CA GLU A 125 25.90 11.77 -13.19
C GLU A 125 26.83 11.25 -12.09
N LEU A 126 27.02 12.00 -11.00
CA LEU A 126 27.74 11.53 -9.81
C LEU A 126 26.86 10.57 -9.00
N ALA A 127 25.60 10.94 -8.76
CA ALA A 127 24.64 10.09 -8.06
C ALA A 127 24.43 8.73 -8.77
N GLN A 128 24.36 8.72 -10.11
CA GLN A 128 24.22 7.49 -10.90
C GLN A 128 25.42 6.53 -10.77
N LYS A 129 26.61 7.06 -10.44
CA LYS A 129 27.84 6.26 -10.24
C LYS A 129 28.06 5.90 -8.77
N GLY A 130 27.57 6.72 -7.85
CA GLY A 130 27.81 6.57 -6.41
C GLY A 130 26.69 5.90 -5.63
N ALA A 131 25.42 6.18 -5.92
CA ALA A 131 24.31 5.83 -5.05
C ALA A 131 24.06 4.31 -4.96
N ARG A 132 23.77 3.83 -3.74
CA ARG A 132 23.46 2.43 -3.42
C ARG A 132 21.98 2.20 -3.13
N CYS A 133 21.28 3.24 -2.65
CA CYS A 133 19.82 3.30 -2.55
C CYS A 133 19.25 4.26 -3.60
N ASP A 134 17.95 4.19 -3.87
CA ASP A 134 17.33 5.08 -4.87
C ASP A 134 17.30 6.53 -4.36
N TYR A 135 17.16 7.49 -5.27
CA TYR A 135 17.29 8.91 -4.91
C TYR A 135 16.51 9.85 -5.82
N ALA A 136 16.37 11.11 -5.40
CA ALA A 136 16.22 12.25 -6.29
C ALA A 136 16.97 13.47 -5.73
N LEU A 137 17.26 14.45 -6.57
CA LEU A 137 18.06 15.64 -6.18
C LEU A 137 17.19 16.89 -6.17
N PHE A 138 17.26 17.70 -5.11
CA PHE A 138 16.66 19.02 -5.10
C PHE A 138 17.38 19.99 -6.05
N VAL A 139 16.68 21.06 -6.44
CA VAL A 139 17.30 22.28 -6.97
C VAL A 139 17.19 23.39 -5.93
N GLY A 140 18.20 24.24 -5.86
CA GLY A 140 18.28 25.38 -4.96
C GLY A 140 17.72 26.64 -5.60
N ALA A 141 16.93 27.39 -4.84
CA ALA A 141 16.64 28.77 -5.19
C ALA A 141 17.88 29.64 -4.97
N SER A 142 18.16 30.56 -5.89
CA SER A 142 19.16 31.61 -5.75
C SER A 142 18.56 32.96 -6.16
N ALA A 143 19.30 34.05 -5.96
CA ALA A 143 18.86 35.38 -6.39
C ALA A 143 18.60 35.49 -7.91
N ASN A 144 19.28 34.67 -8.72
CA ASN A 144 19.38 34.87 -10.17
C ASN A 144 18.67 33.80 -11.02
N ASN A 145 18.06 32.77 -10.42
CA ASN A 145 17.47 31.63 -11.16
C ASN A 145 15.93 31.54 -11.12
N CYS A 146 15.22 32.52 -10.55
CA CYS A 146 13.75 32.48 -10.39
C CYS A 146 12.99 32.30 -11.72
N THR A 147 13.49 32.83 -12.83
CA THR A 147 12.89 32.73 -14.17
C THR A 147 13.19 31.41 -14.89
N THR A 148 14.25 30.70 -14.52
CA THR A 148 14.76 29.51 -15.25
C THR A 148 14.63 28.21 -14.48
N VAL A 149 14.68 28.25 -13.14
CA VAL A 149 14.66 27.05 -12.28
C VAL A 149 13.39 26.23 -12.47
N GLY A 150 12.26 26.86 -12.81
CA GLY A 150 10.97 26.19 -13.04
C GLY A 150 11.00 25.10 -14.12
N GLU A 151 11.91 25.18 -15.10
CA GLU A 151 12.11 24.11 -16.11
C GLU A 151 12.55 22.77 -15.49
N LEU A 152 13.23 22.84 -14.33
CA LEU A 152 13.85 21.68 -13.67
C LEU A 152 12.84 20.90 -12.80
N ALA A 153 11.64 21.44 -12.58
CA ALA A 153 10.62 20.88 -11.69
C ALA A 153 10.19 19.43 -12.02
N GLY A 154 10.30 19.02 -13.28
CA GLY A 154 10.05 17.63 -13.69
C GLY A 154 11.20 16.65 -13.38
N ARG A 155 12.44 17.14 -13.20
CA ARG A 155 13.65 16.33 -12.95
C ARG A 155 14.14 16.39 -11.50
N ALA A 156 13.70 17.38 -10.73
CA ALA A 156 14.11 17.61 -9.34
C ALA A 156 13.19 16.93 -8.32
N ALA A 157 13.70 16.65 -7.12
CA ALA A 157 12.91 16.27 -5.96
C ALA A 157 11.89 17.38 -5.60
N GLY A 158 12.35 18.62 -5.58
CA GLY A 158 11.60 19.86 -5.38
C GLY A 158 12.54 21.08 -5.49
N LEU A 159 12.03 22.27 -5.20
CA LEU A 159 12.83 23.48 -4.98
C LEU A 159 13.10 23.62 -3.47
N LYS A 160 14.36 23.87 -3.07
CA LYS A 160 14.73 24.22 -1.69
C LYS A 160 15.15 25.69 -1.63
N MET A 161 14.48 26.45 -0.77
CA MET A 161 14.80 27.85 -0.45
C MET A 161 15.44 27.92 0.95
N TYR A 162 16.45 28.77 1.11
CA TYR A 162 17.09 29.04 2.41
C TYR A 162 16.79 30.48 2.84
N LEU A 163 15.95 30.63 3.86
CA LEU A 163 15.37 31.92 4.31
C LEU A 163 16.04 32.46 5.60
N ASN A 164 17.13 31.82 6.01
CA ASN A 164 17.97 32.14 7.17
C ASN A 164 19.43 31.81 6.82
N GLU A 165 20.33 31.87 7.80
CA GLU A 165 21.74 31.53 7.63
C GLU A 165 21.95 30.06 7.25
N THR A 166 22.55 29.85 6.08
CA THR A 166 22.98 28.55 5.58
C THR A 166 24.48 28.61 5.28
N PHE A 167 25.15 27.46 5.30
CA PHE A 167 26.60 27.33 5.07
C PHE A 167 27.00 27.53 3.59
N THR A 168 26.15 28.15 2.76
CA THR A 168 26.33 28.28 1.31
C THR A 168 25.75 29.58 0.75
N THR A 169 26.09 29.88 -0.50
CA THR A 169 25.63 31.05 -1.29
C THR A 169 24.14 31.01 -1.71
N LEU A 170 23.32 30.13 -1.11
CA LEU A 170 21.91 29.93 -1.44
C LEU A 170 20.92 30.68 -0.53
N ARG A 171 21.41 31.50 0.40
CA ARG A 171 20.57 32.37 1.22
C ARG A 171 19.83 33.38 0.33
N LEU A 172 18.52 33.54 0.57
CA LEU A 172 17.69 34.55 -0.09
C LEU A 172 17.40 35.69 0.88
N ASP A 173 18.04 36.84 0.71
CA ASP A 173 17.89 37.99 1.63
C ASP A 173 16.64 38.85 1.39
N GLY A 174 16.02 38.77 0.21
CA GLY A 174 14.87 39.61 -0.18
C GLY A 174 13.53 38.88 -0.15
N ILE A 175 12.51 39.47 0.49
CA ILE A 175 11.11 38.98 0.48
C ILE A 175 10.53 38.97 -0.94
N ASP A 176 10.95 39.91 -1.78
CA ASP A 176 10.67 39.98 -3.22
C ASP A 176 11.18 38.71 -3.95
N LEU A 177 12.41 38.25 -3.65
CA LEU A 177 12.94 36.99 -4.18
C LEU A 177 12.12 35.79 -3.68
N TRP A 178 11.66 35.81 -2.42
CA TRP A 178 10.82 34.74 -1.87
C TRP A 178 9.48 34.67 -2.62
N GLN A 179 8.83 35.82 -2.82
CA GLN A 179 7.57 35.93 -3.56
C GLN A 179 7.74 35.54 -5.04
N ALA A 180 8.84 35.94 -5.68
CA ALA A 180 9.16 35.55 -7.06
C ALA A 180 9.30 34.03 -7.21
N HIS A 181 10.03 33.36 -6.31
CA HIS A 181 10.18 31.90 -6.31
C HIS A 181 8.87 31.16 -5.98
N LEU A 182 8.08 31.64 -5.02
CA LEU A 182 6.76 31.09 -4.70
C LEU A 182 5.78 31.14 -5.88
N ALA A 183 5.86 32.21 -6.70
CA ALA A 183 5.04 32.40 -7.89
C ALA A 183 5.54 31.61 -9.11
N ALA A 184 6.86 31.62 -9.37
CA ALA A 184 7.44 31.01 -10.57
C ALA A 184 7.57 29.48 -10.49
N TRP A 185 7.76 28.90 -9.31
CA TRP A 185 7.96 27.46 -9.17
C TRP A 185 6.63 26.68 -9.36
N PRO A 186 6.52 25.77 -10.35
CA PRO A 186 5.24 25.18 -10.77
C PRO A 186 4.39 24.62 -9.62
N ARG A 187 3.15 25.08 -9.48
CA ARG A 187 2.28 24.84 -8.29
C ARG A 187 2.13 23.38 -7.85
N ARG A 188 2.23 22.41 -8.77
CA ARG A 188 2.16 20.96 -8.47
C ARG A 188 3.49 20.33 -8.01
N ALA A 189 4.61 21.03 -8.16
CA ALA A 189 5.92 20.57 -7.72
C ALA A 189 6.19 20.96 -6.25
N PRO A 190 6.87 20.10 -5.47
CA PRO A 190 7.21 20.38 -4.06
C PRO A 190 8.12 21.60 -3.91
N LEU A 191 7.86 22.41 -2.88
CA LEU A 191 8.68 23.56 -2.51
C LEU A 191 8.97 23.45 -1.01
N CYS A 192 10.25 23.38 -0.66
CA CYS A 192 10.75 23.25 0.69
C CYS A 192 11.44 24.53 1.16
N VAL A 193 11.19 24.93 2.41
CA VAL A 193 11.79 26.12 3.01
C VAL A 193 12.56 25.76 4.28
N HIS A 194 13.85 26.10 4.31
CA HIS A 194 14.56 26.28 5.58
C HIS A 194 14.15 27.66 6.12
N ALA A 195 13.33 27.67 7.18
CA ALA A 195 12.72 28.87 7.73
C ALA A 195 12.60 28.76 9.26
N GLU A 196 13.36 29.56 9.99
CA GLU A 196 13.35 29.64 11.46
C GLU A 196 12.54 30.86 11.95
N ARG A 197 11.83 30.71 13.07
CA ARG A 197 11.17 31.81 13.82
C ARG A 197 10.38 32.80 12.95
N HIS A 198 10.84 34.05 12.85
CA HIS A 198 10.17 35.12 12.11
C HIS A 198 10.16 34.87 10.60
N SER A 199 11.21 34.23 10.04
CA SER A 199 11.23 33.84 8.62
C SER A 199 10.13 32.82 8.31
N LEU A 200 9.83 31.92 9.25
CA LEU A 200 8.70 31.00 9.14
C LEU A 200 7.38 31.78 9.08
N GLY A 201 7.10 32.66 10.05
CA GLY A 201 5.89 33.48 10.06
C GLY A 201 5.69 34.27 8.75
N THR A 202 6.74 34.90 8.24
CA THR A 202 6.74 35.62 6.95
C THR A 202 6.44 34.69 5.77
N VAL A 203 7.10 33.53 5.64
CA VAL A 203 6.86 32.65 4.50
C VAL A 203 5.50 31.92 4.57
N LEU A 204 4.98 31.63 5.77
CA LEU A 204 3.61 31.14 5.93
C LEU A 204 2.58 32.18 5.43
N LEU A 205 2.80 33.47 5.71
CA LEU A 205 1.95 34.56 5.21
C LEU A 205 2.02 34.66 3.67
N LEU A 206 3.22 34.68 3.08
CA LEU A 206 3.39 34.72 1.61
C LEU A 206 2.76 33.51 0.92
N ALA A 207 2.93 32.31 1.49
CA ALA A 207 2.32 31.08 0.99
C ALA A 207 0.78 31.11 1.09
N SER A 208 0.23 31.67 2.18
CA SER A 208 -1.21 31.91 2.32
C SER A 208 -1.74 32.89 1.27
N LEU A 209 -1.08 34.05 1.11
CA LEU A 209 -1.49 35.10 0.16
C LEU A 209 -1.44 34.65 -1.31
N THR A 210 -0.61 33.66 -1.64
CA THR A 210 -0.47 33.11 -2.99
C THR A 210 -1.20 31.78 -3.20
N ASP A 211 -1.86 31.24 -2.17
CA ASP A 211 -2.33 29.84 -2.09
C ASP A 211 -1.26 28.82 -2.58
N ARG A 212 -0.01 29.01 -2.14
CA ARG A 212 1.10 28.12 -2.48
C ARG A 212 1.24 27.05 -1.42
N ALA A 213 1.13 25.78 -1.83
CA ALA A 213 1.49 24.67 -0.96
C ALA A 213 3.01 24.65 -0.73
N ILE A 214 3.44 24.52 0.53
CA ILE A 214 4.85 24.53 0.94
C ILE A 214 5.15 23.45 1.99
N HIS A 215 6.42 23.07 2.09
CA HIS A 215 6.95 22.16 3.11
C HIS A 215 8.00 22.86 3.96
N VAL A 216 7.77 22.94 5.27
CA VAL A 216 8.70 23.56 6.23
C VAL A 216 9.71 22.51 6.69
N CYS A 217 10.99 22.76 6.44
CA CYS A 217 12.05 21.86 6.85
C CYS A 217 12.29 21.88 8.37
N HIS A 218 12.82 20.77 8.90
CA HIS A 218 13.44 20.60 10.23
C HIS A 218 12.86 21.51 11.34
N VAL A 219 11.56 21.38 11.63
CA VAL A 219 10.89 22.20 12.66
C VAL A 219 11.43 21.84 14.05
N ALA A 220 11.88 22.84 14.81
CA ALA A 220 12.72 22.63 15.98
C ALA A 220 12.17 23.21 17.29
N ARG A 221 11.19 24.13 17.20
CA ARG A 221 10.71 24.92 18.36
C ARG A 221 9.22 24.84 18.59
N LYS A 222 8.83 25.08 19.84
CA LYS A 222 7.44 25.25 20.31
C LYS A 222 6.72 26.36 19.55
N GLU A 223 7.39 27.47 19.31
CA GLU A 223 6.84 28.60 18.52
C GLU A 223 6.53 28.20 17.06
N GLU A 224 7.39 27.37 16.45
CA GLU A 224 7.31 26.98 15.05
C GLU A 224 6.21 25.94 14.80
N ILE A 225 6.15 24.88 15.63
CA ILE A 225 5.13 23.84 15.49
C ILE A 225 3.72 24.37 15.79
N LEU A 226 3.58 25.32 16.71
CA LEU A 226 2.30 25.97 17.01
C LEU A 226 1.86 26.94 15.90
N MET A 227 2.79 27.68 15.26
CA MET A 227 2.47 28.47 14.08
C MET A 227 1.98 27.58 12.91
N ILE A 228 2.64 26.45 12.68
CA ILE A 228 2.25 25.50 11.62
C ILE A 228 0.90 24.85 11.94
N LYS A 229 0.65 24.47 13.20
CA LYS A 229 -0.63 23.95 13.67
C LYS A 229 -1.77 24.93 13.39
N ALA A 230 -1.63 26.17 13.87
CA ALA A 230 -2.61 27.23 13.70
C ALA A 230 -2.83 27.60 12.21
N ALA A 231 -1.86 27.35 11.33
CA ALA A 231 -2.02 27.54 9.89
C ALA A 231 -2.74 26.34 9.22
N LYS A 232 -2.44 25.10 9.62
CA LYS A 232 -3.17 23.89 9.16
C LYS A 232 -4.64 23.92 9.60
N GLU A 233 -4.93 24.35 10.82
CA GLU A 233 -6.29 24.51 11.35
C GLU A 233 -7.14 25.52 10.54
N ARG A 234 -6.49 26.46 9.85
CA ARG A 234 -7.12 27.41 8.91
C ARG A 234 -7.21 26.88 7.46
N GLY A 235 -6.83 25.63 7.22
CA GLY A 235 -6.89 24.99 5.89
C GLY A 235 -5.74 25.35 4.95
N HIS A 236 -4.71 26.07 5.40
CA HIS A 236 -3.57 26.40 4.55
C HIS A 236 -2.76 25.13 4.20
N ARG A 237 -2.30 25.05 2.95
CA ARG A 237 -1.68 23.84 2.36
C ARG A 237 -0.21 23.65 2.75
N ILE A 238 0.06 23.72 4.06
CA ILE A 238 1.39 23.63 4.66
C ILE A 238 1.63 22.19 5.13
N THR A 239 2.85 21.70 4.95
CA THR A 239 3.35 20.48 5.60
C THR A 239 4.69 20.76 6.28
N CYS A 240 5.15 19.87 7.16
CA CYS A 240 6.45 20.00 7.82
C CYS A 240 7.10 18.66 8.16
N GLU A 241 8.42 18.70 8.32
CA GLU A 241 9.24 17.60 8.87
C GLU A 241 9.86 18.01 10.21
N VAL A 242 10.23 17.02 11.02
CA VAL A 242 11.02 17.20 12.25
C VAL A 242 12.17 16.19 12.26
N CYS A 243 13.34 16.64 12.73
CA CYS A 243 14.55 15.82 12.74
C CYS A 243 14.75 15.08 14.08
N PRO A 244 15.38 13.89 14.08
CA PRO A 244 15.59 13.11 15.30
C PRO A 244 16.34 13.87 16.38
N HIS A 245 17.26 14.76 16.00
CA HIS A 245 18.02 15.55 16.97
C HIS A 245 17.16 16.58 17.71
N HIS A 246 16.05 17.08 17.16
CA HIS A 246 15.11 17.94 17.90
C HIS A 246 14.09 17.15 18.74
N LEU A 247 13.90 15.85 18.45
CA LEU A 247 13.02 14.95 19.21
C LEU A 247 13.75 14.21 20.35
N PHE A 248 15.05 13.98 20.21
CA PHE A 248 15.85 13.13 21.11
C PHE A 248 17.05 13.84 21.76
N LEU A 249 17.37 15.08 21.35
CA LEU A 249 18.37 15.95 22.00
C LEU A 249 17.75 17.31 22.32
N SER A 250 18.34 18.03 23.27
CA SER A 250 17.95 19.35 23.73
C SER A 250 19.18 20.17 24.14
N THR A 251 19.00 21.43 24.57
CA THR A 251 20.07 22.20 25.21
C THR A 251 20.66 21.53 26.46
N ALA A 252 19.93 20.62 27.11
CA ALA A 252 20.47 19.85 28.24
C ALA A 252 21.48 18.76 27.81
N ASP A 253 21.50 18.38 26.54
CA ASP A 253 22.42 17.38 25.99
C ASP A 253 23.74 17.98 25.50
N THR A 254 23.89 19.31 25.47
CA THR A 254 25.05 20.00 24.87
C THR A 254 26.40 19.46 25.37
N GLU A 255 26.57 19.30 26.67
CA GLU A 255 27.81 18.76 27.25
C GLU A 255 28.02 17.28 26.92
N ARG A 256 26.95 16.47 26.90
CA ARG A 256 27.00 15.05 26.52
C ARG A 256 27.38 14.85 25.05
N VAL A 257 27.00 15.80 24.18
CA VAL A 257 27.37 15.82 22.76
C VAL A 257 28.83 16.26 22.54
N GLY A 258 29.51 16.76 23.58
CA GLY A 258 30.91 17.23 23.53
C GLY A 258 31.08 18.75 23.70
N GLY A 259 30.02 19.46 24.08
CA GLY A 259 30.02 20.91 24.29
C GLY A 259 29.51 21.71 23.07
N PRO A 260 29.50 23.05 23.16
CA PRO A 260 28.78 23.93 22.24
C PRO A 260 29.31 23.97 20.80
N GLY A 261 30.54 23.52 20.54
CA GLY A 261 31.10 23.35 19.19
C GLY A 261 30.53 22.11 18.48
N TRP A 262 30.63 20.95 19.12
CA TRP A 262 30.03 19.71 18.62
C TRP A 262 28.52 19.85 18.41
N ALA A 263 27.83 20.48 19.36
CA ALA A 263 26.39 20.72 19.33
C ALA A 263 25.92 21.76 18.27
N GLN A 264 26.81 22.34 17.44
CA GLN A 264 26.37 23.25 16.36
C GLN A 264 25.52 22.51 15.31
N VAL A 265 24.29 23.01 15.13
CA VAL A 265 23.31 22.61 14.11
C VAL A 265 22.42 23.83 13.79
N ARG A 266 21.71 23.81 12.65
CA ARG A 266 20.72 24.83 12.27
C ARG A 266 19.48 24.13 11.70
N PRO A 267 18.30 24.22 12.34
CA PRO A 267 18.02 25.01 13.55
C PRO A 267 18.74 24.46 14.79
N VAL A 268 19.18 25.36 15.68
CA VAL A 268 19.86 24.98 16.93
C VAL A 268 18.99 24.08 17.80
N LEU A 269 19.60 23.25 18.64
CA LEU A 269 18.87 22.41 19.60
C LEU A 269 17.93 23.26 20.47
N GLY A 270 16.66 22.85 20.52
CA GLY A 270 15.64 23.48 21.34
C GLY A 270 15.82 23.21 22.83
N THR A 271 15.10 23.95 23.65
CA THR A 271 14.98 23.66 25.09
C THR A 271 14.26 22.32 25.32
N PRO A 272 14.30 21.75 26.54
CA PRO A 272 13.44 20.61 26.88
C PRO A 272 11.94 20.89 26.64
N ASP A 273 11.49 22.12 26.84
CA ASP A 273 10.12 22.58 26.55
C ASP A 273 9.81 22.59 25.04
N ASP A 274 10.79 22.91 24.18
CA ASP A 274 10.67 22.80 22.72
C ASP A 274 10.58 21.33 22.30
N GLN A 275 11.48 20.48 22.79
CA GLN A 275 11.47 19.04 22.53
C GLN A 275 10.12 18.42 22.94
N GLN A 276 9.63 18.73 24.14
CA GLN A 276 8.34 18.22 24.62
C GLN A 276 7.18 18.73 23.75
N ALA A 277 7.18 20.01 23.34
CA ALA A 277 6.14 20.55 22.47
C ALA A 277 6.09 19.88 21.08
N LEU A 278 7.21 19.39 20.55
CA LEU A 278 7.25 18.59 19.32
C LEU A 278 6.63 17.19 19.52
N TRP A 279 6.82 16.57 20.69
CA TRP A 279 6.15 15.31 21.05
C TRP A 279 4.65 15.50 21.32
N ASP A 280 4.25 16.58 21.99
CA ASP A 280 2.85 16.90 22.27
C ASP A 280 2.04 17.22 21.01
N ASN A 281 2.71 17.68 19.94
CA ASN A 281 2.11 18.01 18.64
C ASN A 281 2.57 17.04 17.53
N LEU A 282 2.82 15.78 17.91
CA LEU A 282 3.25 14.72 16.98
C LEU A 282 2.22 14.49 15.85
N ASP A 283 0.95 14.83 16.04
CA ASP A 283 -0.10 14.85 15.02
C ASP A 283 0.17 15.87 13.91
N VAL A 284 0.71 17.04 14.25
CA VAL A 284 0.99 18.16 13.34
C VAL A 284 2.17 17.85 12.40
N ILE A 285 3.15 17.06 12.86
CA ILE A 285 4.36 16.69 12.10
C ILE A 285 3.98 15.76 10.93
N ASP A 286 4.22 16.13 9.66
CA ASP A 286 3.92 15.22 8.54
C ASP A 286 5.01 14.18 8.32
N VAL A 287 6.29 14.56 8.50
CA VAL A 287 7.44 13.79 8.05
C VAL A 287 8.53 13.68 9.14
N PHE A 288 9.25 12.55 9.16
CA PHE A 288 10.57 12.47 9.79
C PHE A 288 11.64 12.48 8.70
N ALA A 289 12.67 13.31 8.86
CA ALA A 289 13.81 13.41 7.97
C ALA A 289 15.07 13.64 8.81
N THR A 290 16.25 13.14 8.41
CA THR A 290 17.41 13.26 9.31
C THR A 290 17.97 14.66 9.44
N ASP A 291 17.86 15.47 8.38
CA ASP A 291 18.82 16.54 8.09
C ASP A 291 20.25 16.05 8.32
N HIS A 292 20.59 14.95 7.64
CA HIS A 292 21.93 14.37 7.70
C HIS A 292 22.90 15.34 7.03
N ALA A 293 23.54 16.15 7.86
CA ALA A 293 24.50 17.18 7.52
C ALA A 293 25.90 16.76 8.03
N PRO A 294 26.56 15.79 7.37
CA PRO A 294 27.83 15.23 7.81
C PRO A 294 28.96 16.26 7.71
N HIS A 295 29.83 16.23 8.70
CA HIS A 295 31.04 17.04 8.88
C HIS A 295 32.05 16.16 9.60
N THR A 296 33.34 16.27 9.26
CA THR A 296 34.38 15.47 9.91
C THR A 296 34.60 15.96 11.35
N ARG A 297 35.24 15.12 12.18
CA ARG A 297 35.54 15.46 13.59
C ARG A 297 36.39 16.71 13.70
N GLU A 298 37.38 16.82 12.83
CA GLU A 298 38.34 17.92 12.74
C GLU A 298 37.63 19.25 12.46
N GLU A 299 36.66 19.24 11.55
CA GLU A 299 35.82 20.41 11.27
C GLU A 299 34.96 20.80 12.48
N LYS A 300 34.33 19.83 13.14
CA LYS A 300 33.51 20.05 14.35
C LYS A 300 34.32 20.49 15.57
N GLN A 301 35.64 20.33 15.52
CA GLN A 301 36.61 20.78 16.53
C GLN A 301 37.40 22.03 16.10
N SER A 302 37.06 22.65 14.96
CA SER A 302 37.80 23.80 14.41
C SER A 302 37.82 25.00 15.37
N PRO A 303 38.99 25.61 15.65
CA PRO A 303 39.09 26.82 16.46
C PRO A 303 38.46 28.03 15.77
N ASP A 304 38.40 28.03 14.43
CA ASP A 304 37.78 29.09 13.62
C ASP A 304 36.24 29.02 13.60
N GLY A 305 35.66 28.01 14.26
CA GLY A 305 34.22 27.80 14.39
C GLY A 305 33.77 26.45 13.83
N ALA A 306 33.05 25.68 14.65
CA ALA A 306 32.47 24.40 14.25
C ALA A 306 31.27 24.60 13.29
N PRO A 307 31.22 23.93 12.13
CA PRO A 307 30.12 24.09 11.19
C PRO A 307 28.83 23.44 11.72
N PRO A 308 27.65 24.00 11.38
CA PRO A 308 26.36 23.44 11.80
C PRO A 308 26.01 22.19 11.02
N GLY A 309 25.64 21.11 11.73
CA GLY A 309 25.15 19.88 11.13
C GLY A 309 25.52 18.63 11.92
N PHE A 310 24.66 17.61 11.82
CA PHE A 310 24.82 16.29 12.45
C PHE A 310 24.62 15.15 11.43
N PRO A 311 25.38 14.05 11.51
CA PRO A 311 25.09 12.83 10.75
C PRO A 311 23.94 12.02 11.42
N GLY A 312 22.81 11.85 10.72
CA GLY A 312 21.62 11.16 11.27
C GLY A 312 21.22 9.81 10.65
N LEU A 313 21.68 9.44 9.44
CA LEU A 313 21.16 8.30 8.66
C LEU A 313 21.20 6.96 9.41
N GLU A 314 22.33 6.61 10.01
CA GLU A 314 22.49 5.32 10.71
C GLU A 314 21.75 5.25 12.08
N THR A 315 21.21 6.38 12.58
CA THR A 315 20.61 6.45 13.93
C THR A 315 19.11 6.73 13.95
N ILE A 316 18.52 7.32 12.89
CA ILE A 316 17.09 7.70 12.87
C ILE A 316 16.15 6.52 13.17
N LEU A 317 16.26 5.41 12.44
CA LEU A 317 15.33 4.29 12.62
C LEU A 317 15.51 3.60 13.98
N PRO A 318 16.73 3.31 14.49
CA PRO A 318 16.94 2.86 15.87
C PRO A 318 16.32 3.78 16.94
N LEU A 319 16.45 5.10 16.81
CA LEU A 319 15.84 6.07 17.74
C LEU A 319 14.30 6.05 17.68
N LEU A 320 13.72 5.96 16.48
CA LEU A 320 12.27 5.87 16.29
C LEU A 320 11.69 4.51 16.74
N LEU A 321 12.38 3.39 16.47
CA LEU A 321 12.00 2.06 16.99
C LEU A 321 12.07 2.03 18.53
N ASN A 322 13.08 2.68 19.11
CA ASN A 322 13.20 2.82 20.56
C ASN A 322 12.00 3.61 21.13
N ALA A 323 11.60 4.72 20.50
CA ALA A 323 10.39 5.45 20.88
C ALA A 323 9.10 4.62 20.72
N VAL A 324 9.02 3.71 19.73
CA VAL A 324 7.91 2.74 19.60
C VAL A 324 7.92 1.72 20.74
N SER A 325 9.09 1.21 21.12
CA SER A 325 9.22 0.29 22.27
C SER A 325 8.82 0.93 23.60
N GLN A 326 9.02 2.24 23.73
CA GLN A 326 8.62 3.07 24.87
C GLN A 326 7.15 3.55 24.82
N GLY A 327 6.39 3.23 23.76
CA GLY A 327 5.01 3.69 23.58
C GLY A 327 4.83 5.19 23.26
N ARG A 328 5.92 5.93 23.05
CA ARG A 328 5.91 7.36 22.68
C ARG A 328 5.50 7.60 21.23
N LEU A 329 5.64 6.58 20.39
CA LEU A 329 5.34 6.58 18.96
C LEU A 329 4.62 5.28 18.61
N THR A 330 3.59 5.29 17.77
CA THR A 330 3.05 4.04 17.21
C THR A 330 3.78 3.65 15.93
N LEU A 331 3.85 2.34 15.65
CA LEU A 331 4.48 1.85 14.41
C LEU A 331 3.81 2.39 13.14
N GLU A 332 2.50 2.65 13.18
CA GLU A 332 1.79 3.27 12.03
C GLU A 332 2.05 4.78 11.94
N GLN A 333 2.25 5.52 13.04
CA GLN A 333 2.76 6.90 12.95
C GLN A 333 4.18 6.94 12.35
N LEU A 334 5.03 5.97 12.67
CA LEU A 334 6.37 5.81 12.07
C LEU A 334 6.26 5.56 10.56
N ILE A 335 5.48 4.58 10.12
CA ILE A 335 5.26 4.27 8.69
C ILE A 335 4.57 5.43 7.95
N LEU A 336 3.61 6.10 8.58
CA LEU A 336 2.95 7.27 8.01
C LEU A 336 3.94 8.41 7.75
N LYS A 337 4.79 8.74 8.75
CA LYS A 337 5.69 9.90 8.69
C LYS A 337 7.01 9.64 7.96
N PHE A 338 7.50 8.40 7.93
CA PHE A 338 8.80 8.05 7.34
C PHE A 338 8.70 7.23 6.03
N HIS A 339 7.48 6.96 5.53
CA HIS A 339 7.27 6.35 4.21
C HIS A 339 6.09 6.96 3.44
N ARG A 340 4.87 6.96 4.00
CA ARG A 340 3.65 7.33 3.23
C ARG A 340 3.54 8.83 2.94
N ASN A 341 3.76 9.68 3.94
CA ASN A 341 3.76 11.14 3.76
C ASN A 341 4.90 11.63 2.86
N PRO A 342 6.16 11.16 2.98
CA PRO A 342 7.20 11.41 1.98
C PRO A 342 6.74 11.17 0.54
N LYS A 343 6.16 10.00 0.25
CA LYS A 343 5.67 9.68 -1.11
C LYS A 343 4.56 10.62 -1.58
N ARG A 344 3.60 10.93 -0.70
CA ARG A 344 2.46 11.83 -0.98
C ARG A 344 2.89 13.28 -1.21
N ILE A 345 3.82 13.79 -0.40
CA ILE A 345 4.26 15.20 -0.42
C ILE A 345 5.21 15.44 -1.59
N PHE A 346 6.13 14.51 -1.85
CA PHE A 346 7.17 14.65 -2.87
C PHE A 346 6.82 13.94 -4.19
N ASN A 347 5.62 13.40 -4.36
CA ASN A 347 5.18 12.64 -5.53
C ASN A 347 6.20 11.54 -5.91
N LEU A 348 6.57 10.68 -4.96
CA LEU A 348 7.59 9.64 -5.16
C LEU A 348 6.93 8.28 -5.50
N PRO A 349 7.52 7.50 -6.42
CA PRO A 349 6.97 6.21 -6.84
C PRO A 349 7.10 5.11 -5.79
N ASP A 350 6.37 4.01 -6.00
CA ASP A 350 6.60 2.75 -5.28
C ASP A 350 7.91 2.11 -5.73
N GLN A 351 8.77 1.75 -4.78
CA GLN A 351 9.93 0.89 -5.04
C GLN A 351 9.43 -0.57 -5.04
N PRO A 352 9.44 -1.29 -6.18
CA PRO A 352 8.94 -2.66 -6.24
C PRO A 352 9.80 -3.58 -5.36
N ASN A 353 9.23 -4.65 -4.78
CA ASN A 353 9.95 -5.67 -4.01
C ASN A 353 10.92 -5.11 -2.93
N THR A 354 10.60 -3.96 -2.34
CA THR A 354 11.51 -3.21 -1.45
C THR A 354 10.96 -3.16 -0.02
N TYR A 355 11.80 -3.52 0.96
CA TYR A 355 11.42 -3.62 2.37
C TYR A 355 12.62 -3.60 3.32
N VAL A 356 12.33 -3.36 4.60
CA VAL A 356 13.26 -3.43 5.72
C VAL A 356 12.79 -4.52 6.67
N GLU A 357 13.71 -5.31 7.21
CA GLU A 357 13.45 -6.22 8.33
C GLU A 357 14.19 -5.69 9.56
N VAL A 358 13.41 -5.39 10.60
CA VAL A 358 13.91 -4.88 11.88
C VAL A 358 13.76 -5.95 12.95
N ASP A 359 14.75 -6.03 13.83
CA ASP A 359 14.64 -6.73 15.10
C ASP A 359 14.10 -5.72 16.12
N PHE A 360 12.97 -6.00 16.76
CA PHE A 360 12.37 -5.13 17.78
C PHE A 360 12.84 -5.43 19.22
N ASP A 361 13.61 -6.50 19.43
CA ASP A 361 13.94 -7.01 20.76
C ASP A 361 15.42 -6.80 21.12
N GLU A 362 16.30 -6.61 20.14
CA GLU A 362 17.71 -6.22 20.35
C GLU A 362 17.84 -4.89 21.12
N GLU A 363 18.65 -4.89 22.17
CA GLU A 363 19.02 -3.70 22.94
C GLU A 363 20.52 -3.43 22.83
N TRP A 364 20.88 -2.27 22.32
CA TRP A 364 22.26 -1.89 22.04
C TRP A 364 22.53 -0.43 22.40
N THR A 365 23.80 -0.03 22.33
CA THR A 365 24.25 1.34 22.58
C THR A 365 24.78 1.91 21.27
N ILE A 366 24.33 3.11 20.89
CA ILE A 366 24.82 3.79 19.68
C ILE A 366 26.33 4.07 19.87
N PRO A 367 27.20 3.58 18.96
CA PRO A 367 28.65 3.75 19.08
C PRO A 367 29.09 5.19 18.86
N GLU A 368 30.30 5.54 19.30
CA GLU A 368 30.90 6.86 19.02
C GLU A 368 31.02 7.17 17.52
N ARG A 369 31.20 6.14 16.68
CA ARG A 369 31.46 6.27 15.25
C ARG A 369 30.45 5.44 14.44
N PRO A 370 29.76 6.04 13.45
CA PRO A 370 29.00 5.28 12.46
C PRO A 370 29.90 4.37 11.62
N ALA A 371 29.32 3.32 11.05
CA ALA A 371 30.01 2.31 10.25
C ALA A 371 30.21 2.76 8.78
N HIS A 372 29.36 3.65 8.26
CA HIS A 372 29.37 4.00 6.84
C HIS A 372 29.55 5.49 6.55
N SER A 373 28.99 6.39 7.36
CA SER A 373 29.16 7.83 7.19
C SER A 373 30.62 8.27 7.42
N LYS A 374 31.16 9.05 6.48
CA LYS A 374 32.52 9.64 6.56
C LYS A 374 32.67 10.67 7.69
N ALA A 375 31.58 11.16 8.27
CA ALA A 375 31.64 12.03 9.44
C ALA A 375 32.43 11.39 10.61
N GLN A 376 32.31 10.07 10.81
CA GLN A 376 33.03 9.32 11.86
C GLN A 376 32.79 9.81 13.30
N TRP A 377 31.64 10.43 13.54
CA TRP A 377 31.06 10.71 14.85
C TRP A 377 29.53 10.69 14.80
N THR A 378 28.85 10.77 15.94
CA THR A 378 27.39 10.99 16.03
C THR A 378 27.01 11.64 17.37
N PRO A 379 26.08 12.62 17.42
CA PRO A 379 25.63 13.24 18.67
C PRO A 379 24.78 12.30 19.55
N PHE A 380 24.35 11.16 19.00
CA PHE A 380 23.59 10.14 19.70
C PHE A 380 24.49 9.07 20.37
N ALA A 381 25.81 9.23 20.31
CA ALA A 381 26.78 8.31 20.94
C ALA A 381 26.47 8.07 22.42
N GLY A 382 26.60 6.82 22.86
CA GLY A 382 26.35 6.40 24.24
C GLY A 382 24.86 6.24 24.61
N MET A 383 23.92 6.64 23.74
CA MET A 383 22.49 6.41 23.98
C MET A 383 22.15 4.93 23.82
N ARG A 384 21.48 4.35 24.83
CA ARG A 384 20.90 3.01 24.74
C ARG A 384 19.59 3.06 23.97
N VAL A 385 19.43 2.16 23.00
CA VAL A 385 18.26 2.05 22.13
C VAL A 385 17.78 0.60 22.02
N LYS A 386 16.47 0.43 21.87
CA LYS A 386 15.85 -0.85 21.55
C LYS A 386 15.31 -0.87 20.12
N GLY A 387 15.74 -1.87 19.36
CA GLY A 387 15.44 -2.03 17.95
C GLY A 387 16.64 -1.75 17.05
N CYS A 388 16.86 -2.59 16.03
CA CYS A 388 17.91 -2.41 15.03
C CYS A 388 17.45 -2.84 13.63
N VAL A 389 18.19 -2.42 12.61
CA VAL A 389 18.01 -2.87 11.21
C VAL A 389 18.82 -4.15 11.02
N HIS A 390 18.15 -5.25 10.71
CA HIS A 390 18.80 -6.53 10.44
C HIS A 390 19.08 -6.69 8.95
N ARG A 391 18.09 -6.43 8.08
CA ARG A 391 18.19 -6.62 6.63
C ARG A 391 17.42 -5.54 5.86
N VAL A 392 17.96 -5.11 4.71
CA VAL A 392 17.25 -4.27 3.74
C VAL A 392 17.28 -4.95 2.38
N VAL A 393 16.12 -5.06 1.74
CA VAL A 393 15.96 -5.54 0.38
C VAL A 393 15.46 -4.39 -0.48
N LEU A 394 16.17 -4.10 -1.58
CA LEU A 394 15.89 -3.01 -2.50
C LEU A 394 15.71 -3.56 -3.92
N ARG A 395 14.53 -3.33 -4.50
CA ARG A 395 14.16 -3.80 -5.85
C ARG A 395 14.34 -5.31 -6.06
N GLY A 396 14.22 -6.09 -4.98
CA GLY A 396 14.35 -7.56 -4.96
C GLY A 396 15.71 -8.06 -4.46
N GLU A 397 16.75 -7.23 -4.46
CA GLU A 397 18.11 -7.60 -4.06
C GLU A 397 18.39 -7.24 -2.59
N THR A 398 19.11 -8.09 -1.85
CA THR A 398 19.55 -7.76 -0.48
C THR A 398 20.64 -6.69 -0.55
N ALA A 399 20.30 -5.47 -0.14
CA ALA A 399 21.17 -4.29 -0.20
C ALA A 399 22.00 -4.09 1.07
N TYR A 400 21.52 -4.57 2.22
CA TYR A 400 22.23 -4.55 3.51
C TYR A 400 21.80 -5.75 4.36
N VAL A 401 22.72 -6.34 5.11
CA VAL A 401 22.45 -7.32 6.17
C VAL A 401 23.52 -7.24 7.27
N ASP A 402 23.12 -7.28 8.55
CA ASP A 402 23.99 -7.39 9.73
C ASP A 402 25.29 -6.53 9.69
N GLY A 403 25.14 -5.23 9.44
CA GLY A 403 26.25 -4.27 9.39
C GLY A 403 27.01 -4.21 8.06
N VAL A 404 26.65 -5.05 7.08
CA VAL A 404 27.31 -5.13 5.77
C VAL A 404 26.39 -4.61 4.67
N VAL A 405 26.79 -3.53 4.01
CA VAL A 405 26.15 -3.04 2.78
C VAL A 405 26.64 -3.86 1.59
N LEU A 406 25.72 -4.60 0.96
CA LEU A 406 25.97 -5.46 -0.20
C LEU A 406 25.72 -4.76 -1.53
N ALA A 407 24.83 -3.76 -1.58
CA ALA A 407 24.56 -3.00 -2.79
C ALA A 407 25.81 -2.19 -3.24
N PRO A 408 26.32 -2.36 -4.48
CA PRO A 408 27.48 -1.62 -4.96
C PRO A 408 27.14 -0.16 -5.26
N PRO A 409 28.14 0.74 -5.35
CA PRO A 409 27.94 2.09 -5.88
C PRO A 409 27.35 2.05 -7.29
N GLY A 410 26.36 2.90 -7.56
CA GLY A 410 25.61 2.92 -8.82
C GLY A 410 24.50 1.88 -8.93
N PHE A 411 24.20 1.11 -7.86
CA PHE A 411 23.00 0.28 -7.81
C PHE A 411 21.71 1.11 -7.69
N GLY A 412 21.78 2.25 -6.99
CA GLY A 412 20.68 3.17 -6.75
C GLY A 412 20.26 3.98 -7.99
N GLN A 413 18.97 4.22 -8.15
CA GLN A 413 18.41 4.88 -9.33
C GLN A 413 17.74 6.22 -9.01
N ASN A 414 17.81 7.17 -9.96
CA ASN A 414 17.05 8.41 -9.88
C ASN A 414 15.55 8.13 -10.12
N VAL A 415 14.72 8.28 -9.09
CA VAL A 415 13.27 8.00 -9.17
C VAL A 415 12.50 9.03 -9.99
N ARG A 416 13.13 10.13 -10.42
CA ARG A 416 12.57 11.09 -11.39
C ARG A 416 12.75 10.67 -12.84
N ASP A 417 13.70 9.79 -13.13
CA ASP A 417 13.91 9.24 -14.49
C ASP A 417 13.12 7.95 -14.72
N TRP A 418 12.50 7.39 -13.67
CA TRP A 418 11.55 6.28 -13.80
C TRP A 418 10.36 6.70 -14.65
N PRO A 419 9.82 5.82 -15.52
CA PRO A 419 8.72 6.17 -16.41
C PRO A 419 7.50 6.55 -15.59
N ALA A 420 7.19 7.85 -15.54
CA ALA A 420 6.00 8.37 -14.91
C ALA A 420 4.79 7.61 -15.46
N ARG A 421 4.13 6.83 -14.59
CA ARG A 421 2.97 6.00 -14.93
C ARG A 421 1.94 6.92 -15.57
N LYS A 422 1.81 6.87 -16.91
CA LYS A 422 1.06 7.87 -17.68
C LYS A 422 -0.33 8.04 -17.07
N LEU A 423 -0.54 9.17 -16.37
CA LEU A 423 -1.88 9.67 -16.17
C LEU A 423 -2.38 10.07 -17.55
N LEU A 424 -3.08 9.14 -18.19
CA LEU A 424 -4.12 9.44 -19.15
C LEU A 424 -5.20 10.22 -18.39
N LEU A 425 -4.91 11.50 -18.17
CA LEU A 425 -5.91 12.49 -17.81
C LEU A 425 -6.99 12.44 -18.91
N PRO A 426 -8.28 12.37 -18.57
CA PRO A 426 -9.30 12.71 -19.55
C PRO A 426 -9.04 14.16 -20.01
N HIS A 427 -9.38 14.46 -21.25
CA HIS A 427 -9.38 15.85 -21.72
C HIS A 427 -10.35 16.63 -20.83
N THR A 428 -9.83 17.57 -20.03
CA THR A 428 -10.66 18.56 -19.35
C THR A 428 -11.22 19.50 -20.41
N GLU A 429 -12.54 19.60 -20.48
CA GLU A 429 -13.18 20.76 -21.10
C GLU A 429 -12.82 22.03 -20.29
N PRO A 430 -12.76 23.21 -20.92
CA PRO A 430 -12.41 24.43 -20.22
C PRO A 430 -13.52 24.82 -19.22
N GLU A 431 -13.16 24.99 -17.95
CA GLU A 431 -14.03 25.62 -16.96
C GLU A 431 -14.25 27.12 -17.29
N PRO A 432 -15.40 27.70 -16.91
CA PRO A 432 -15.81 29.03 -17.36
C PRO A 432 -14.97 30.15 -16.74
N GLU A 433 -14.67 31.17 -17.55
CA GLU A 433 -13.92 32.36 -17.15
C GLU A 433 -14.70 33.21 -16.13
N MET A 434 -14.10 33.45 -14.95
CA MET A 434 -14.63 34.40 -13.96
C MET A 434 -13.92 35.76 -14.05
N ASN A 435 -14.55 36.70 -14.75
CA ASN A 435 -14.35 38.16 -14.71
C ASN A 435 -12.91 38.69 -14.50
N ASP A 436 -12.15 38.79 -15.60
CA ASP A 436 -10.86 39.51 -15.71
C ASP A 436 -10.97 41.06 -15.54
N GLU A 437 -12.15 41.58 -15.17
CA GLU A 437 -12.42 43.01 -15.07
C GLU A 437 -11.83 43.65 -13.78
N PHE A 438 -11.80 42.90 -12.68
CA PHE A 438 -11.36 43.43 -11.38
C PHE A 438 -9.84 43.64 -11.28
N ILE A 439 -9.04 42.81 -11.96
CA ILE A 439 -7.57 42.93 -12.00
C ILE A 439 -7.14 44.08 -12.92
N ARG A 440 -7.87 44.32 -14.02
CA ARG A 440 -7.58 45.44 -14.93
C ARG A 440 -7.76 46.82 -14.27
N LEU A 441 -8.69 46.95 -13.32
CA LEU A 441 -8.85 48.19 -12.53
C LEU A 441 -7.62 48.48 -11.64
N LEU A 442 -7.02 47.46 -11.04
CA LEU A 442 -5.89 47.61 -10.11
C LEU A 442 -4.56 47.96 -10.82
N ILE A 443 -4.42 47.57 -12.09
CA ILE A 443 -3.22 47.87 -12.90
C ILE A 443 -3.27 49.29 -13.50
N ALA A 444 -4.43 49.93 -13.55
CA ALA A 444 -4.61 51.26 -14.14
C ALA A 444 -4.07 52.44 -13.29
N ALA A 445 -3.48 52.17 -12.11
CA ALA A 445 -3.17 53.17 -11.09
C ALA A 445 -1.65 53.44 -10.88
N SER A 446 -0.89 53.64 -11.96
CA SER A 446 0.45 54.25 -11.87
C SER A 446 0.85 54.96 -13.18
N PRO A 447 1.11 56.29 -13.18
CA PRO A 447 1.33 57.04 -14.41
C PRO A 447 2.81 57.38 -14.68
N GLU A 448 3.50 56.60 -15.51
CA GLU A 448 4.68 57.09 -16.24
C GLU A 448 5.03 56.20 -17.46
N ALA A 449 5.99 56.64 -18.30
CA ALA A 449 6.44 56.00 -19.55
C ALA A 449 5.43 55.88 -20.72
N LYS A 450 5.18 57.01 -21.44
CA LYS A 450 4.58 57.03 -22.79
C LYS A 450 5.51 57.65 -23.84
N ALA A 451 6.43 56.85 -24.39
CA ALA A 451 7.14 57.06 -25.66
C ALA A 451 7.81 55.71 -26.03
N GLN A 452 7.89 55.23 -27.27
CA GLN A 452 7.73 55.85 -28.60
C GLN A 452 6.97 54.91 -29.60
N ALA A 453 6.77 55.39 -30.83
CA ALA A 453 6.55 54.64 -32.08
C ALA A 453 5.27 53.75 -32.22
N ARG A 454 4.33 54.26 -33.03
CA ARG A 454 3.25 53.52 -33.72
C ARG A 454 3.69 53.14 -35.16
N GLN A 455 2.79 52.45 -35.88
CA GLN A 455 2.78 52.16 -37.35
C GLN A 455 3.51 50.86 -37.74
N VAL A 456 3.05 50.03 -38.70
CA VAL A 456 1.94 50.12 -39.70
C VAL A 456 1.08 48.84 -39.67
N ALA A 457 -0.16 48.88 -40.18
CA ALA A 457 -1.00 47.71 -40.50
C ALA A 457 -1.87 47.99 -41.77
N PRO A 458 -2.69 47.04 -42.26
CA PRO A 458 -2.41 46.11 -43.36
C PRO A 458 -3.15 46.47 -44.68
N PRO A 459 -3.15 45.60 -45.70
CA PRO A 459 -4.46 45.27 -46.30
C PRO A 459 -4.67 43.81 -46.81
N ALA A 460 -5.92 43.35 -46.68
CA ALA A 460 -6.75 42.53 -47.59
C ALA A 460 -6.30 41.14 -48.13
N ALA A 461 -7.30 40.25 -48.27
CA ALA A 461 -7.27 39.00 -49.04
C ALA A 461 -8.12 39.14 -50.34
N PRO A 462 -8.06 38.15 -51.26
CA PRO A 462 -9.21 37.23 -51.40
C PRO A 462 -8.79 35.75 -51.63
N ALA A 463 -9.77 34.87 -51.88
CA ALA A 463 -9.64 33.41 -51.76
C ALA A 463 -9.81 32.62 -53.08
N ALA A 464 -9.25 31.40 -53.11
CA ALA A 464 -9.64 30.26 -53.95
C ALA A 464 -9.10 28.95 -53.32
N ALA A 465 -9.59 27.77 -53.76
CA ALA A 465 -9.29 26.47 -53.16
C ALA A 465 -8.66 25.46 -54.14
N VAL A 466 -8.04 24.38 -53.62
CA VAL A 466 -7.98 22.97 -54.12
C VAL A 466 -6.87 22.20 -53.37
N ALA A 467 -7.00 20.88 -53.19
CA ALA A 467 -6.10 20.02 -52.41
C ALA A 467 -5.24 19.05 -53.29
N PRO A 468 -4.06 18.61 -52.82
CA PRO A 468 -3.18 17.67 -53.53
C PRO A 468 -3.34 16.18 -53.10
N PRO A 469 -2.81 15.19 -53.88
CA PRO A 469 -3.20 13.76 -53.78
C PRO A 469 -2.14 12.78 -53.21
N GLN A 470 -2.50 11.48 -53.15
CA GLN A 470 -1.63 10.34 -52.77
C GLN A 470 -0.98 9.62 -53.99
N PRO A 471 0.15 8.90 -53.80
CA PRO A 471 0.73 7.97 -54.79
C PRO A 471 0.30 6.49 -54.60
N PRO A 472 0.52 5.57 -55.59
CA PRO A 472 -0.24 4.32 -55.73
C PRO A 472 0.51 2.99 -55.42
N VAL A 473 -0.21 1.86 -55.58
CA VAL A 473 0.22 0.46 -55.35
C VAL A 473 0.41 -0.32 -56.66
N VAL A 474 1.38 -1.25 -56.72
CA VAL A 474 1.56 -2.24 -57.81
C VAL A 474 2.00 -3.61 -57.23
N SER A 475 1.77 -4.72 -57.96
CA SER A 475 2.05 -6.14 -57.62
C SER A 475 2.03 -6.98 -58.92
N PRO A 476 2.15 -8.34 -58.96
CA PRO A 476 2.80 -9.35 -58.08
C PRO A 476 3.62 -10.47 -58.81
N VAL A 477 4.50 -11.23 -58.09
CA VAL A 477 4.74 -12.72 -58.24
C VAL A 477 5.48 -13.18 -59.55
N PRO A 478 6.26 -14.32 -59.64
CA PRO A 478 6.08 -15.63 -58.98
C PRO A 478 7.31 -16.43 -58.44
N HIS A 479 7.02 -17.38 -57.52
CA HIS A 479 7.59 -18.75 -57.31
C HIS A 479 9.13 -19.00 -57.30
N ARG A 480 9.73 -19.94 -56.54
CA ARG A 480 9.35 -21.24 -55.89
C ARG A 480 10.53 -21.65 -54.93
N VAL A 481 10.62 -22.74 -54.13
CA VAL A 481 9.78 -23.91 -53.75
C VAL A 481 10.31 -24.56 -52.44
N ARG A 482 9.43 -25.07 -51.55
CA ARG A 482 9.64 -26.16 -50.53
C ARG A 482 10.71 -26.00 -49.42
N CYS A 483 10.68 -26.72 -48.28
CA CYS A 483 9.74 -27.71 -47.67
C CYS A 483 9.59 -27.32 -46.17
N ASP A 484 8.40 -27.28 -45.58
CA ASP A 484 7.68 -28.36 -44.85
C ASP A 484 8.33 -28.72 -43.48
N SER A 485 7.60 -29.01 -42.39
CA SER A 485 6.21 -29.48 -42.27
C SER A 485 5.49 -29.09 -40.94
N SER A 486 4.14 -29.05 -41.00
CA SER A 486 3.10 -29.32 -39.95
C SER A 486 3.29 -28.86 -38.48
N GLY A 487 2.29 -28.33 -37.77
CA GLY A 487 0.85 -28.19 -38.05
C GLY A 487 -0.02 -28.73 -36.88
N ALA A 488 -1.27 -28.34 -36.69
CA ALA A 488 -2.06 -27.30 -37.36
C ALA A 488 -3.22 -26.83 -36.46
N GLY A 489 -3.66 -25.57 -36.64
CA GLY A 489 -4.96 -25.09 -36.15
C GLY A 489 -5.95 -25.01 -37.32
N ILE A 490 -7.19 -25.44 -37.12
CA ILE A 490 -8.27 -25.44 -38.12
C ILE A 490 -9.62 -25.14 -37.41
N PRO A 491 -10.70 -24.76 -38.12
CA PRO A 491 -10.99 -23.35 -38.37
C PRO A 491 -12.27 -22.87 -37.66
N ARG A 492 -12.55 -21.56 -37.72
CA ARG A 492 -13.90 -21.04 -37.45
C ARG A 492 -14.79 -21.26 -38.68
N PRO A 493 -15.94 -21.95 -38.56
CA PRO A 493 -17.01 -21.82 -39.55
C PRO A 493 -17.71 -20.47 -39.37
N ASP A 494 -18.11 -19.84 -40.48
CA ASP A 494 -19.12 -18.79 -40.46
C ASP A 494 -20.50 -19.43 -40.29
N LEU A 495 -21.36 -18.81 -39.48
CA LEU A 495 -22.69 -19.34 -39.15
C LEU A 495 -23.65 -18.19 -38.85
N GLY A 496 -24.70 -18.10 -39.68
CA GLY A 496 -25.57 -16.94 -39.76
C GLY A 496 -26.43 -16.67 -38.53
N THR A 497 -27.10 -15.52 -38.57
CA THR A 497 -27.95 -14.95 -37.50
C THR A 497 -28.99 -15.93 -36.96
N THR A 498 -28.71 -16.55 -35.81
CA THR A 498 -29.69 -17.31 -35.02
C THR A 498 -30.18 -16.47 -33.83
N ARG A 499 -31.49 -16.45 -33.60
CA ARG A 499 -32.16 -15.52 -32.66
C ARG A 499 -32.10 -16.00 -31.19
N HIS A 500 -30.91 -16.18 -30.63
CA HIS A 500 -30.72 -16.63 -29.23
C HIS A 500 -29.86 -15.70 -28.35
N GLY A 501 -29.28 -14.62 -28.89
CA GLY A 501 -28.33 -13.76 -28.17
C GLY A 501 -28.88 -12.86 -27.03
N HIS A 502 -30.12 -13.05 -26.57
CA HIS A 502 -30.75 -12.17 -25.57
C HIS A 502 -30.81 -12.73 -24.15
N GLU A 503 -30.69 -14.05 -23.94
CA GLU A 503 -30.84 -14.62 -22.59
C GLU A 503 -29.54 -14.62 -21.77
N LEU A 504 -28.39 -14.90 -22.40
CA LEU A 504 -27.09 -15.08 -21.72
C LEU A 504 -26.48 -13.80 -21.11
N ASN A 505 -27.06 -12.63 -21.35
CA ASN A 505 -26.39 -11.35 -21.09
C ASN A 505 -26.82 -10.72 -19.74
N LEU A 506 -25.86 -10.47 -18.85
CA LEU A 506 -26.08 -9.80 -17.56
C LEU A 506 -26.09 -8.26 -17.63
N ILE A 507 -25.74 -7.66 -18.77
CA ILE A 507 -25.70 -6.20 -18.94
C ILE A 507 -27.05 -5.58 -18.57
N GLY A 508 -27.02 -4.59 -17.68
CA GLY A 508 -28.21 -3.86 -17.25
C GLY A 508 -29.11 -4.62 -16.25
N ARG A 509 -28.86 -5.90 -15.96
CA ARG A 509 -29.73 -6.72 -15.11
C ARG A 509 -29.42 -6.59 -13.61
N HIS A 510 -30.44 -6.68 -12.78
CA HIS A 510 -30.28 -6.83 -11.33
C HIS A 510 -29.83 -8.26 -10.99
N VAL A 511 -28.91 -8.39 -10.02
CA VAL A 511 -28.39 -9.66 -9.52
C VAL A 511 -29.00 -9.95 -8.16
N LEU A 512 -30.19 -10.56 -8.14
CA LEU A 512 -31.04 -10.66 -6.95
C LEU A 512 -30.96 -12.00 -6.22
N THR A 513 -30.92 -13.11 -6.96
CA THR A 513 -30.99 -14.49 -6.45
C THR A 513 -29.95 -15.38 -7.14
N VAL A 514 -29.78 -16.63 -6.68
CA VAL A 514 -28.93 -17.61 -7.38
C VAL A 514 -29.59 -18.24 -8.61
N ASP A 515 -30.93 -18.35 -8.63
CA ASP A 515 -31.67 -19.07 -9.69
C ASP A 515 -31.58 -18.41 -11.08
N MET A 516 -31.12 -17.15 -11.17
CA MET A 516 -30.88 -16.46 -12.45
C MET A 516 -29.59 -16.90 -13.16
N PHE A 517 -28.71 -17.65 -12.49
CA PHE A 517 -27.46 -18.11 -13.07
C PHE A 517 -27.65 -19.49 -13.72
N SER A 518 -27.36 -19.58 -15.02
CA SER A 518 -27.18 -20.87 -15.70
C SER A 518 -25.73 -21.34 -15.55
N LYS A 519 -25.43 -22.57 -16.00
CA LYS A 519 -24.07 -23.11 -15.99
C LYS A 519 -23.14 -22.30 -16.91
N GLU A 520 -23.70 -21.73 -17.96
CA GLU A 520 -23.05 -20.85 -18.94
C GLU A 520 -22.72 -19.49 -18.32
N HIS A 521 -23.69 -18.84 -17.65
CA HIS A 521 -23.44 -17.61 -16.88
C HIS A 521 -22.29 -17.78 -15.86
N LEU A 522 -22.25 -18.92 -15.16
CA LEU A 522 -21.17 -19.23 -14.22
C LEU A 522 -19.83 -19.47 -14.92
N ASN A 523 -19.82 -20.19 -16.04
CA ASN A 523 -18.60 -20.43 -16.81
C ASN A 523 -17.98 -19.11 -17.29
N GLU A 524 -18.78 -18.22 -17.90
CA GLU A 524 -18.31 -16.90 -18.35
C GLU A 524 -17.78 -16.05 -17.18
N LEU A 525 -18.56 -15.92 -16.12
CA LEU A 525 -18.18 -15.17 -14.90
C LEU A 525 -16.85 -15.67 -14.32
N PHE A 526 -16.67 -16.98 -14.22
CA PHE A 526 -15.46 -17.57 -13.65
C PHE A 526 -14.26 -17.50 -14.61
N HIS A 527 -14.47 -17.57 -15.92
CA HIS A 527 -13.39 -17.32 -16.90
C HIS A 527 -12.93 -15.85 -16.87
N LEU A 528 -13.86 -14.89 -16.74
CA LEU A 528 -13.51 -13.48 -16.57
C LEU A 528 -12.82 -13.22 -15.22
N ALA A 529 -13.34 -13.77 -14.12
CA ALA A 529 -12.73 -13.66 -12.79
C ALA A 529 -11.30 -14.21 -12.74
N GLN A 530 -11.06 -15.37 -13.35
CA GLN A 530 -9.70 -15.94 -13.44
C GLN A 530 -8.79 -15.10 -14.35
N THR A 531 -9.32 -14.51 -15.43
CA THR A 531 -8.57 -13.59 -16.31
C THR A 531 -8.17 -12.32 -15.57
N MET A 532 -9.08 -11.77 -14.75
CA MET A 532 -8.81 -10.60 -13.91
C MET A 532 -7.79 -10.93 -12.80
N ARG A 533 -7.95 -12.05 -12.10
CA ARG A 533 -6.96 -12.55 -11.13
C ARG A 533 -5.58 -12.71 -11.76
N ALA A 534 -5.48 -13.35 -12.92
CA ALA A 534 -4.21 -13.56 -13.62
C ALA A 534 -3.55 -12.26 -14.13
N ARG A 535 -4.30 -11.14 -14.24
CA ARG A 535 -3.75 -9.80 -14.47
C ARG A 535 -3.30 -9.13 -13.16
N VAL A 536 -4.15 -9.14 -12.13
CA VAL A 536 -3.86 -8.55 -10.81
C VAL A 536 -2.65 -9.19 -10.14
N VAL A 537 -2.52 -10.52 -10.19
CA VAL A 537 -1.36 -11.28 -9.66
C VAL A 537 -0.07 -11.05 -10.46
N LYS A 538 -0.15 -10.38 -11.62
CA LYS A 538 1.00 -9.99 -12.46
C LYS A 538 1.17 -8.46 -12.52
N ASP A 539 0.61 -7.74 -11.55
CA ASP A 539 0.59 -6.28 -11.43
C ASP A 539 0.14 -5.53 -12.70
N ARG A 540 -0.67 -6.19 -13.54
CA ARG A 540 -1.26 -5.58 -14.72
C ARG A 540 -2.55 -4.86 -14.31
N PRO A 541 -2.64 -3.52 -14.49
CA PRO A 541 -3.82 -2.78 -14.11
C PRO A 541 -5.04 -3.16 -14.95
N LEU A 542 -6.21 -2.86 -14.39
CA LEU A 542 -7.54 -2.97 -15.00
C LEU A 542 -8.33 -1.66 -14.83
N ASP A 543 -7.62 -0.56 -14.54
CA ASP A 543 -8.18 0.75 -14.24
C ASP A 543 -8.75 1.50 -15.46
N ASP A 544 -8.94 0.80 -16.57
CA ASP A 544 -9.59 1.19 -17.81
C ASP A 544 -11.03 0.68 -17.93
N LEU A 545 -11.32 -0.54 -17.46
CA LEU A 545 -12.59 -1.25 -17.73
C LEU A 545 -13.85 -0.50 -17.24
N LEU A 546 -13.85 -0.05 -15.98
CA LEU A 546 -14.94 0.70 -15.35
C LEU A 546 -14.54 2.16 -15.07
N ARG A 547 -13.59 2.72 -15.84
CA ARG A 547 -13.13 4.10 -15.66
C ARG A 547 -14.29 5.10 -15.73
N GLY A 548 -14.42 5.91 -14.68
CA GLY A 548 -15.48 6.92 -14.56
C GLY A 548 -16.87 6.36 -14.23
N LYS A 549 -16.99 5.06 -13.90
CA LYS A 549 -18.24 4.47 -13.39
C LYS A 549 -18.35 4.61 -11.87
N VAL A 550 -19.56 4.81 -11.36
CA VAL A 550 -19.83 5.02 -9.94
C VAL A 550 -20.66 3.86 -9.37
N MET A 551 -20.24 3.29 -8.24
CA MET A 551 -20.98 2.28 -7.50
C MET A 551 -21.51 2.86 -6.17
N ALA A 552 -22.82 2.78 -5.93
CA ALA A 552 -23.37 3.01 -4.60
C ALA A 552 -23.26 1.74 -3.77
N SER A 553 -22.57 1.80 -2.62
CA SER A 553 -22.39 0.69 -1.68
C SER A 553 -23.22 0.95 -0.42
N ILE A 554 -24.40 0.31 -0.36
CA ILE A 554 -25.45 0.59 0.62
C ILE A 554 -25.60 -0.62 1.57
N PHE A 555 -25.17 -0.47 2.82
CA PHE A 555 -25.10 -1.57 3.79
C PHE A 555 -25.84 -1.23 5.08
N TYR A 556 -27.13 -1.59 5.14
CA TYR A 556 -27.96 -1.52 6.36
C TYR A 556 -27.79 -2.74 7.29
N GLU A 557 -27.05 -3.77 6.86
CA GLU A 557 -26.60 -4.83 7.76
C GLU A 557 -25.06 -4.85 7.77
N VAL A 558 -24.45 -4.64 8.94
CA VAL A 558 -23.01 -4.41 9.10
C VAL A 558 -22.18 -5.54 8.46
N SER A 559 -21.36 -5.20 7.46
CA SER A 559 -20.46 -6.18 6.83
C SER A 559 -19.23 -5.58 6.16
N THR A 560 -18.21 -5.30 6.96
CA THR A 560 -16.93 -4.72 6.51
C THR A 560 -16.29 -5.52 5.38
N ARG A 561 -16.18 -6.86 5.49
CA ARG A 561 -15.58 -7.68 4.42
C ARG A 561 -16.36 -7.59 3.10
N THR A 562 -17.69 -7.71 3.13
CA THR A 562 -18.50 -7.67 1.90
C THR A 562 -18.47 -6.28 1.27
N SER A 563 -18.63 -5.21 2.05
CA SER A 563 -18.57 -3.83 1.55
C SER A 563 -17.17 -3.47 1.01
N CYS A 564 -16.09 -3.75 1.76
CA CYS A 564 -14.73 -3.45 1.32
C CYS A 564 -14.29 -4.29 0.12
N SER A 565 -14.73 -5.55 -0.03
CA SER A 565 -14.39 -6.37 -1.21
C SER A 565 -15.12 -5.92 -2.47
N PHE A 566 -16.36 -5.40 -2.37
CA PHE A 566 -17.00 -4.69 -3.47
C PHE A 566 -16.29 -3.38 -3.81
N ALA A 567 -15.92 -2.56 -2.80
CA ALA A 567 -15.24 -1.31 -3.02
C ALA A 567 -13.86 -1.49 -3.69
N ALA A 568 -13.06 -2.45 -3.21
CA ALA A 568 -11.78 -2.82 -3.80
C ALA A 568 -11.93 -3.38 -5.23
N ALA A 569 -12.99 -4.15 -5.50
CA ALA A 569 -13.28 -4.63 -6.85
C ALA A 569 -13.59 -3.47 -7.81
N MET A 570 -14.44 -2.53 -7.42
CA MET A 570 -14.77 -1.36 -8.25
C MET A 570 -13.53 -0.48 -8.49
N GLN A 571 -12.75 -0.19 -7.44
CA GLN A 571 -11.54 0.64 -7.52
C GLN A 571 -10.45 -0.01 -8.40
N ARG A 572 -10.24 -1.33 -8.32
CA ARG A 572 -9.30 -2.06 -9.18
C ARG A 572 -9.70 -2.06 -10.66
N LEU A 573 -10.97 -1.81 -10.96
CA LEU A 573 -11.51 -1.63 -12.31
C LEU A 573 -11.53 -0.16 -12.76
N GLY A 574 -11.00 0.78 -11.95
CA GLY A 574 -10.96 2.22 -12.27
C GLY A 574 -12.25 2.98 -11.94
N GLY A 575 -13.21 2.33 -11.28
CA GLY A 575 -14.46 2.93 -10.86
C GLY A 575 -14.39 3.59 -9.48
N CYS A 576 -15.32 4.51 -9.21
CA CYS A 576 -15.49 5.21 -7.94
C CYS A 576 -16.58 4.55 -7.08
N VAL A 577 -16.56 4.81 -5.77
CA VAL A 577 -17.49 4.21 -4.80
C VAL A 577 -18.07 5.29 -3.90
N VAL A 578 -19.39 5.32 -3.75
CA VAL A 578 -20.10 6.13 -2.77
C VAL A 578 -20.63 5.19 -1.69
N HIS A 579 -20.25 5.41 -0.44
CA HIS A 579 -20.65 4.58 0.69
C HIS A 579 -21.87 5.18 1.40
N VAL A 580 -22.83 4.32 1.77
CA VAL A 580 -23.99 4.67 2.59
C VAL A 580 -24.15 3.62 3.69
N ASP A 581 -24.22 4.07 4.94
CA ASP A 581 -24.39 3.22 6.11
C ASP A 581 -25.50 3.72 7.05
N GLU A 582 -25.90 2.86 8.00
CA GLU A 582 -26.96 3.13 8.99
C GLU A 582 -26.60 4.24 10.01
N SER A 583 -25.30 4.56 10.13
CA SER A 583 -24.80 5.67 10.95
C SER A 583 -24.96 7.04 10.28
N SER A 584 -24.83 7.11 8.96
CA SER A 584 -24.81 8.34 8.16
C SER A 584 -26.10 8.63 7.38
N SER A 585 -26.92 7.62 7.11
CA SER A 585 -28.07 7.74 6.20
C SER A 585 -29.30 8.47 6.77
N SER A 586 -30.09 9.01 5.83
CA SER A 586 -31.41 9.62 6.01
C SER A 586 -32.47 8.69 6.59
N ALA A 587 -32.23 7.39 6.71
CA ALA A 587 -33.16 6.43 7.32
C ALA A 587 -33.61 6.84 8.75
N ARG A 588 -32.72 7.51 9.52
CA ARG A 588 -33.06 8.06 10.85
C ARG A 588 -34.12 9.17 10.83
N LYS A 589 -34.42 9.74 9.66
CA LYS A 589 -35.46 10.75 9.42
C LYS A 589 -36.77 10.13 8.86
N GLY A 590 -36.84 8.81 8.70
CA GLY A 590 -38.03 8.10 8.22
C GLY A 590 -38.17 8.01 6.69
N GLU A 591 -37.07 8.19 5.93
CA GLU A 591 -37.05 7.91 4.48
C GLU A 591 -37.26 6.42 4.21
N THR A 592 -37.98 6.06 3.13
CA THR A 592 -38.18 4.65 2.76
C THR A 592 -36.95 4.08 2.06
N LEU A 593 -36.75 2.75 2.14
CA LEU A 593 -35.68 2.07 1.43
C LEU A 593 -35.80 2.30 -0.08
N GLU A 594 -37.02 2.25 -0.58
CA GLU A 594 -37.38 2.43 -1.98
C GLU A 594 -37.03 3.86 -2.48
N ASP A 595 -37.28 4.90 -1.66
CA ASP A 595 -36.86 6.29 -1.95
C ASP A 595 -35.33 6.46 -1.90
N SER A 596 -34.66 6.01 -0.83
CA SER A 596 -33.19 6.08 -0.72
C SER A 596 -32.50 5.40 -1.91
N ILE A 597 -33.04 4.26 -2.35
CA ILE A 597 -32.52 3.52 -3.52
C ILE A 597 -32.78 4.29 -4.82
N GLN A 598 -33.95 4.90 -5.00
CA GLN A 598 -34.25 5.71 -6.19
C GLN A 598 -33.34 6.94 -6.29
N VAL A 599 -33.04 7.60 -5.16
CA VAL A 599 -32.07 8.73 -5.09
C VAL A 599 -30.65 8.26 -5.40
N MET A 600 -30.16 7.21 -4.72
CA MET A 600 -28.79 6.71 -4.92
C MET A 600 -28.56 6.13 -6.33
N ALA A 601 -29.59 5.53 -6.93
CA ALA A 601 -29.56 5.11 -8.34
C ALA A 601 -29.54 6.29 -9.33
N GLY A 602 -29.83 7.52 -8.89
CA GLY A 602 -29.59 8.74 -9.67
C GLY A 602 -28.11 9.11 -9.76
N TYR A 603 -27.32 8.83 -8.72
CA TYR A 603 -25.90 9.21 -8.62
C TYR A 603 -24.92 8.11 -9.08
N ALA A 604 -25.41 6.88 -9.30
CA ALA A 604 -24.57 5.71 -9.59
C ALA A 604 -24.89 5.06 -10.95
N ASP A 605 -23.96 4.24 -11.43
CA ASP A 605 -24.16 3.30 -12.54
C ASP A 605 -24.66 1.94 -12.06
N VAL A 606 -24.33 1.55 -10.82
CA VAL A 606 -24.70 0.27 -10.20
C VAL A 606 -24.88 0.46 -8.69
N VAL A 607 -25.85 -0.25 -8.12
CA VAL A 607 -26.13 -0.27 -6.68
C VAL A 607 -25.77 -1.64 -6.12
N VAL A 608 -25.01 -1.68 -5.03
CA VAL A 608 -24.78 -2.88 -4.22
C VAL A 608 -25.53 -2.68 -2.91
N LEU A 609 -26.50 -3.56 -2.61
CA LEU A 609 -27.37 -3.44 -1.45
C LEU A 609 -27.25 -4.66 -0.53
N ARG A 610 -27.11 -4.41 0.77
CA ARG A 610 -27.30 -5.39 1.84
C ARG A 610 -28.27 -4.85 2.88
N HIS A 611 -29.22 -5.68 3.32
CA HIS A 611 -30.33 -5.27 4.17
C HIS A 611 -30.72 -6.35 5.21
N PRO A 612 -31.09 -6.01 6.46
CA PRO A 612 -31.38 -7.01 7.50
C PRO A 612 -32.74 -7.72 7.31
N VAL A 613 -33.71 -7.09 6.63
CA VAL A 613 -35.04 -7.68 6.35
C VAL A 613 -35.02 -8.49 5.04
N PRO A 614 -35.47 -9.76 5.03
CA PRO A 614 -35.60 -10.57 3.81
C PRO A 614 -36.50 -9.94 2.75
N GLY A 615 -36.21 -10.21 1.47
CA GLY A 615 -36.98 -9.72 0.32
C GLY A 615 -36.84 -8.21 0.06
N ALA A 616 -36.18 -7.45 0.94
CA ALA A 616 -36.01 -6.01 0.79
C ALA A 616 -35.18 -5.64 -0.44
N VAL A 617 -34.17 -6.45 -0.78
CA VAL A 617 -33.39 -6.30 -2.01
C VAL A 617 -34.26 -6.50 -3.27
N ALA A 618 -35.22 -7.43 -3.22
CA ALA A 618 -36.17 -7.64 -4.32
C ALA A 618 -37.17 -6.48 -4.44
N ARG A 619 -37.67 -5.91 -3.33
CA ARG A 619 -38.52 -4.70 -3.38
C ARG A 619 -37.76 -3.50 -3.95
N ALA A 620 -36.58 -3.20 -3.41
CA ALA A 620 -35.72 -2.12 -3.88
C ALA A 620 -35.43 -2.19 -5.40
N ALA A 621 -35.28 -3.40 -5.94
CA ALA A 621 -35.07 -3.61 -7.38
C ALA A 621 -36.23 -3.10 -8.27
N HIS A 622 -37.48 -3.11 -7.79
CA HIS A 622 -38.63 -2.59 -8.55
C HIS A 622 -38.58 -1.05 -8.74
N HIS A 623 -37.85 -0.34 -7.87
CA HIS A 623 -37.72 1.12 -7.89
C HIS A 623 -36.34 1.58 -8.40
N CYS A 624 -35.35 0.68 -8.47
CA CYS A 624 -33.99 0.98 -8.89
C CYS A 624 -33.86 1.01 -10.42
N ARG A 625 -33.63 2.18 -11.02
CA ARG A 625 -33.43 2.34 -12.49
C ARG A 625 -32.04 1.91 -12.98
N LYS A 626 -31.21 1.37 -12.10
CA LYS A 626 -29.83 0.91 -12.35
C LYS A 626 -29.72 -0.56 -11.94
N PRO A 627 -28.75 -1.32 -12.47
CA PRO A 627 -28.44 -2.64 -11.94
C PRO A 627 -28.25 -2.63 -10.43
N LEU A 628 -28.89 -3.58 -9.76
CA LEU A 628 -28.85 -3.73 -8.30
C LEU A 628 -28.33 -5.12 -7.95
N ILE A 629 -27.28 -5.21 -7.13
CA ILE A 629 -26.58 -6.44 -6.78
C ILE A 629 -26.83 -6.79 -5.30
N ASN A 630 -27.34 -7.99 -5.05
CA ASN A 630 -27.64 -8.50 -3.70
C ASN A 630 -26.35 -8.90 -2.95
N ALA A 631 -26.00 -8.13 -1.91
CA ALA A 631 -24.91 -8.39 -0.97
C ALA A 631 -25.36 -8.99 0.37
N GLY A 632 -26.61 -9.47 0.43
CA GLY A 632 -27.25 -10.21 1.52
C GLY A 632 -28.58 -9.59 1.97
N ASP A 633 -29.65 -10.38 2.04
CA ASP A 633 -30.94 -9.93 2.58
C ASP A 633 -31.45 -10.80 3.75
N GLY A 634 -31.07 -10.45 4.99
CA GLY A 634 -31.59 -11.09 6.22
C GLY A 634 -31.32 -12.60 6.32
N VAL A 635 -32.38 -13.43 6.19
CA VAL A 635 -32.33 -14.91 6.06
C VAL A 635 -32.87 -15.38 4.69
N GLY A 636 -32.85 -14.47 3.71
CA GLY A 636 -33.13 -14.71 2.30
C GLY A 636 -31.88 -15.25 1.59
N GLU A 637 -31.31 -14.47 0.67
CA GLU A 637 -30.20 -14.93 -0.17
C GLU A 637 -28.91 -14.13 0.04
N HIS A 638 -27.81 -14.69 -0.49
CA HIS A 638 -26.55 -13.97 -0.68
C HIS A 638 -25.85 -14.53 -1.94
N PRO A 639 -26.40 -14.28 -3.15
CA PRO A 639 -25.92 -14.93 -4.37
C PRO A 639 -24.45 -14.60 -4.65
N THR A 640 -24.05 -13.36 -4.36
CA THR A 640 -22.66 -12.88 -4.48
C THR A 640 -21.65 -13.60 -3.58
N GLN A 641 -22.10 -14.29 -2.51
CA GLN A 641 -21.26 -15.20 -1.74
C GLN A 641 -21.26 -16.61 -2.35
N ALA A 642 -22.41 -17.14 -2.77
CA ALA A 642 -22.47 -18.45 -3.44
C ALA A 642 -21.61 -18.52 -4.71
N LEU A 643 -21.58 -17.44 -5.51
CA LEU A 643 -20.73 -17.32 -6.71
C LEU A 643 -19.23 -17.46 -6.36
N LEU A 644 -18.77 -16.78 -5.31
CA LEU A 644 -17.35 -16.80 -4.92
C LEU A 644 -16.96 -18.09 -4.19
N ASP A 645 -17.90 -18.72 -3.50
CA ASP A 645 -17.71 -20.02 -2.86
C ASP A 645 -17.51 -21.11 -3.92
N ILE A 646 -18.32 -21.14 -4.99
CA ILE A 646 -18.12 -22.07 -6.12
C ILE A 646 -16.82 -21.79 -6.88
N PHE A 647 -16.47 -20.52 -7.13
CA PHE A 647 -15.16 -20.19 -7.73
C PHE A 647 -13.99 -20.67 -6.87
N THR A 648 -14.10 -20.56 -5.54
CA THR A 648 -13.10 -21.08 -4.59
C THR A 648 -12.96 -22.60 -4.73
N ILE A 649 -14.07 -23.34 -4.76
CA ILE A 649 -14.04 -24.80 -4.97
C ILE A 649 -13.35 -25.15 -6.31
N ARG A 650 -13.64 -24.41 -7.38
CA ARG A 650 -13.01 -24.58 -8.70
C ARG A 650 -11.49 -24.36 -8.65
N GLU A 651 -10.99 -23.35 -7.95
CA GLU A 651 -9.55 -23.07 -7.87
C GLU A 651 -8.80 -24.01 -6.93
N GLU A 652 -9.38 -24.36 -5.77
CA GLU A 652 -8.73 -25.22 -4.77
C GLU A 652 -8.73 -26.70 -5.16
N LEU A 653 -9.78 -27.19 -5.83
CA LEU A 653 -9.91 -28.59 -6.24
C LEU A 653 -9.75 -28.82 -7.75
N GLY A 654 -9.76 -27.78 -8.59
CA GLY A 654 -9.69 -27.89 -10.05
C GLY A 654 -11.00 -28.33 -10.74
N THR A 655 -12.02 -28.71 -9.97
CA THR A 655 -13.35 -29.14 -10.45
C THR A 655 -14.41 -28.84 -9.39
N VAL A 656 -15.65 -28.67 -9.84
CA VAL A 656 -16.86 -28.63 -8.97
C VAL A 656 -17.76 -29.86 -9.22
N ASN A 657 -17.42 -30.72 -10.19
CA ASN A 657 -18.14 -31.97 -10.48
C ASN A 657 -17.41 -33.17 -9.86
N GLY A 658 -18.15 -34.18 -9.41
CA GLY A 658 -17.64 -35.42 -8.82
C GLY A 658 -17.16 -35.31 -7.37
N ILE A 659 -17.64 -34.32 -6.61
CA ILE A 659 -17.14 -33.99 -5.25
C ILE A 659 -18.21 -34.06 -4.16
N THR A 660 -17.77 -34.39 -2.94
CA THR A 660 -18.60 -34.34 -1.72
C THR A 660 -18.42 -33.02 -0.97
N ILE A 661 -19.52 -32.30 -0.75
CA ILE A 661 -19.54 -31.01 -0.06
C ILE A 661 -20.31 -31.17 1.26
N THR A 662 -19.62 -31.02 2.39
CA THR A 662 -20.19 -31.12 3.73
C THR A 662 -20.36 -29.73 4.33
N MET A 663 -21.61 -29.36 4.58
CA MET A 663 -22.00 -28.07 5.17
C MET A 663 -22.23 -28.24 6.67
N VAL A 664 -21.62 -27.36 7.48
CA VAL A 664 -21.51 -27.50 8.94
C VAL A 664 -21.91 -26.23 9.66
N GLY A 665 -22.68 -26.33 10.75
CA GLY A 665 -23.00 -25.21 11.66
C GLY A 665 -24.48 -24.83 11.65
N ASP A 666 -24.78 -23.53 11.51
CA ASP A 666 -26.17 -23.03 11.42
C ASP A 666 -26.68 -23.10 9.97
N LEU A 667 -27.23 -24.26 9.63
CA LEU A 667 -27.81 -24.51 8.30
C LEU A 667 -29.23 -23.94 8.16
N LYS A 668 -29.86 -23.55 9.28
CA LYS A 668 -31.24 -23.05 9.34
C LYS A 668 -31.36 -21.57 8.99
N HIS A 669 -30.46 -20.74 9.52
CA HIS A 669 -30.45 -19.28 9.29
C HIS A 669 -29.34 -18.83 8.33
N GLY A 670 -28.39 -19.72 8.01
CA GLY A 670 -27.26 -19.46 7.12
C GLY A 670 -27.64 -19.21 5.65
N ARG A 671 -28.08 -17.99 5.31
CA ARG A 671 -28.39 -17.56 3.93
C ARG A 671 -27.32 -17.88 2.88
N THR A 672 -26.04 -17.89 3.27
CA THR A 672 -24.93 -18.24 2.35
C THR A 672 -24.97 -19.72 2.00
N VAL A 673 -25.29 -20.58 2.96
CA VAL A 673 -25.52 -22.02 2.76
C VAL A 673 -26.73 -22.25 1.85
N HIS A 674 -27.84 -21.52 2.06
CA HIS A 674 -29.05 -21.67 1.25
C HIS A 674 -28.81 -21.30 -0.22
N SER A 675 -28.16 -20.17 -0.49
CA SER A 675 -27.75 -19.77 -1.84
C SER A 675 -26.72 -20.75 -2.43
N LEU A 676 -25.74 -21.21 -1.65
CA LEU A 676 -24.71 -22.14 -2.13
C LEU A 676 -25.30 -23.51 -2.49
N ALA A 677 -26.13 -24.11 -1.64
CA ALA A 677 -26.78 -25.39 -1.89
C ALA A 677 -27.66 -25.37 -3.16
N ARG A 678 -28.41 -24.28 -3.39
CA ARG A 678 -29.20 -24.08 -4.61
C ARG A 678 -28.33 -23.92 -5.85
N LEU A 679 -27.28 -23.08 -5.80
CA LEU A 679 -26.40 -22.83 -6.95
C LEU A 679 -25.55 -24.07 -7.31
N LEU A 680 -25.20 -24.90 -6.33
CA LEU A 680 -24.50 -26.17 -6.55
C LEU A 680 -25.32 -27.19 -7.34
N THR A 681 -26.65 -27.05 -7.44
CA THR A 681 -27.50 -27.94 -8.29
C THR A 681 -27.25 -27.82 -9.79
N LEU A 682 -26.37 -26.89 -10.21
CA LEU A 682 -25.86 -26.78 -11.59
C LEU A 682 -24.66 -27.70 -11.85
N TYR A 683 -24.14 -28.38 -10.82
CA TYR A 683 -22.96 -29.25 -10.86
C TYR A 683 -23.28 -30.65 -10.31
N ASP A 684 -22.50 -31.64 -10.74
CA ASP A 684 -22.59 -33.01 -10.21
C ASP A 684 -21.88 -33.10 -8.86
N VAL A 685 -22.63 -33.06 -7.76
CA VAL A 685 -22.11 -33.08 -6.39
C VAL A 685 -22.97 -33.96 -5.47
N SER A 686 -22.43 -34.35 -4.32
CA SER A 686 -23.24 -34.81 -3.19
C SER A 686 -23.13 -33.83 -2.02
N LEU A 687 -24.27 -33.45 -1.45
CA LEU A 687 -24.34 -32.56 -0.29
C LEU A 687 -24.50 -33.36 1.00
N ARG A 688 -23.79 -32.94 2.05
CA ARG A 688 -23.88 -33.51 3.39
C ARG A 688 -24.13 -32.42 4.42
N TYR A 689 -24.92 -32.74 5.45
CA TYR A 689 -25.33 -31.79 6.48
C TYR A 689 -24.92 -32.26 7.87
N VAL A 690 -24.19 -31.42 8.61
CA VAL A 690 -23.82 -31.62 10.02
C VAL A 690 -24.24 -30.38 10.80
N CYS A 691 -25.17 -30.51 11.75
CA CYS A 691 -25.71 -29.37 12.49
C CYS A 691 -26.12 -29.78 13.91
N PRO A 692 -26.09 -28.85 14.89
CA PRO A 692 -26.75 -29.05 16.17
C PRO A 692 -28.26 -29.19 15.97
N ALA A 693 -28.91 -29.96 16.84
CA ALA A 693 -30.36 -30.13 16.80
C ALA A 693 -31.09 -28.78 16.90
N GLY A 694 -32.08 -28.57 16.03
CA GLY A 694 -32.83 -27.32 15.89
C GLY A 694 -32.23 -26.30 14.90
N LEU A 695 -31.07 -26.60 14.29
CA LEU A 695 -30.39 -25.77 13.27
C LEU A 695 -30.28 -26.49 11.89
N GLU A 696 -31.20 -27.39 11.60
CA GLU A 696 -31.25 -28.19 10.37
C GLU A 696 -31.47 -27.34 9.11
N MET A 697 -30.99 -27.85 7.96
CA MET A 697 -31.28 -27.27 6.65
C MET A 697 -32.82 -27.23 6.41
N PRO A 698 -33.44 -26.08 6.09
CA PRO A 698 -34.88 -25.99 5.94
C PRO A 698 -35.42 -26.87 4.79
N GLU A 699 -36.60 -27.47 4.97
CA GLU A 699 -37.21 -28.38 3.98
C GLU A 699 -37.27 -27.77 2.58
N ARG A 700 -37.70 -26.50 2.45
CA ARG A 700 -37.73 -25.75 1.17
C ARG A 700 -36.42 -25.79 0.36
N VAL A 701 -35.27 -25.94 1.04
CA VAL A 701 -33.95 -26.04 0.39
C VAL A 701 -33.63 -27.49 0.06
N LYS A 702 -33.90 -28.43 0.98
CA LYS A 702 -33.74 -29.87 0.74
C LYS A 702 -34.61 -30.35 -0.43
N GLU A 703 -35.87 -29.93 -0.50
CA GLU A 703 -36.81 -30.18 -1.59
C GLU A 703 -36.32 -29.61 -2.93
N PHE A 704 -35.74 -28.41 -2.93
CA PHE A 704 -35.18 -27.81 -4.16
C PHE A 704 -33.99 -28.62 -4.69
N VAL A 705 -33.09 -29.05 -3.79
CA VAL A 705 -31.91 -29.86 -4.12
C VAL A 705 -32.32 -31.27 -4.57
N ASP A 706 -33.32 -31.87 -3.91
CA ASP A 706 -33.87 -33.19 -4.26
C ASP A 706 -34.58 -33.18 -5.63
N ARG A 707 -35.38 -32.15 -5.92
CA ARG A 707 -35.98 -31.91 -7.25
C ARG A 707 -34.97 -31.68 -8.37
N LYS A 708 -33.68 -31.53 -8.05
CA LYS A 708 -32.56 -31.44 -9.01
C LYS A 708 -31.74 -32.74 -9.10
N GLY A 709 -32.13 -33.79 -8.37
CA GLY A 709 -31.48 -35.10 -8.38
C GLY A 709 -30.16 -35.18 -7.61
N ILE A 710 -29.83 -34.18 -6.80
CA ILE A 710 -28.55 -34.08 -6.08
C ILE A 710 -28.58 -34.94 -4.80
N PRO A 711 -27.69 -35.93 -4.62
CA PRO A 711 -27.72 -36.81 -3.45
C PRO A 711 -27.40 -36.09 -2.13
N GLN A 712 -28.34 -36.13 -1.19
CA GLN A 712 -28.25 -35.50 0.14
C GLN A 712 -28.13 -36.53 1.27
N ARG A 713 -27.33 -36.24 2.30
CA ARG A 713 -27.23 -37.05 3.54
C ARG A 713 -27.01 -36.19 4.79
N GLN A 714 -27.65 -36.54 5.91
CA GLN A 714 -27.40 -35.89 7.21
C GLN A 714 -26.54 -36.78 8.10
N PHE A 715 -25.65 -36.17 8.89
CA PHE A 715 -24.70 -36.85 9.77
C PHE A 715 -24.75 -36.23 11.18
N PRO A 716 -24.64 -37.04 12.26
CA PRO A 716 -24.78 -36.54 13.63
C PRO A 716 -23.52 -35.85 14.17
N THR A 717 -22.34 -36.16 13.63
CA THR A 717 -21.06 -35.58 14.06
C THR A 717 -20.16 -35.26 12.88
N LEU A 718 -19.25 -34.31 13.04
CA LEU A 718 -18.29 -33.91 12.01
C LEU A 718 -17.34 -35.05 11.65
N GLU A 719 -16.88 -35.81 12.65
CA GLU A 719 -16.00 -36.97 12.52
C GLU A 719 -16.61 -38.04 11.62
N SER A 720 -17.93 -38.24 11.68
CA SER A 720 -18.64 -39.22 10.84
C SER A 720 -18.78 -38.82 9.36
N ALA A 721 -18.55 -37.54 9.02
CA ALA A 721 -18.65 -37.01 7.66
C ALA A 721 -17.29 -36.66 7.04
N ILE A 722 -16.31 -36.24 7.84
CA ILE A 722 -15.09 -35.56 7.35
C ILE A 722 -14.15 -36.45 6.53
N ALA A 723 -14.07 -37.75 6.81
CA ALA A 723 -13.18 -38.68 6.11
C ALA A 723 -13.46 -38.78 4.59
N ASP A 724 -14.72 -38.64 4.21
CA ASP A 724 -15.20 -38.67 2.83
C ASP A 724 -15.43 -37.26 2.24
N THR A 725 -15.17 -36.19 2.98
CA THR A 725 -15.44 -34.81 2.54
C THR A 725 -14.34 -34.28 1.63
N ASP A 726 -14.72 -33.65 0.50
CA ASP A 726 -13.80 -32.94 -0.40
C ASP A 726 -13.84 -31.42 -0.19
N VAL A 727 -15.02 -30.87 0.16
CA VAL A 727 -15.20 -29.48 0.58
C VAL A 727 -15.92 -29.43 1.92
N LEU A 728 -15.28 -28.85 2.93
CA LEU A 728 -15.86 -28.63 4.25
C LEU A 728 -16.27 -27.17 4.38
N TYR A 729 -17.57 -26.88 4.24
CA TYR A 729 -18.12 -25.53 4.34
C TYR A 729 -18.64 -25.29 5.77
N MET A 730 -17.79 -24.71 6.61
CA MET A 730 -18.10 -24.37 7.99
C MET A 730 -18.89 -23.04 8.05
N THR A 731 -19.76 -22.90 9.05
CA THR A 731 -20.51 -21.65 9.31
C THR A 731 -20.61 -21.29 10.78
N ARG A 732 -20.71 -19.98 11.05
CA ARG A 732 -20.90 -19.41 12.37
C ARG A 732 -22.31 -19.66 12.91
N ILE A 733 -22.40 -20.14 14.14
CA ILE A 733 -23.64 -20.12 14.92
C ILE A 733 -23.92 -18.67 15.35
N GLN A 734 -24.98 -18.07 14.81
CA GLN A 734 -25.30 -16.66 15.02
C GLN A 734 -26.10 -16.47 16.33
N ARG A 735 -25.46 -16.04 17.42
CA ARG A 735 -26.13 -15.69 18.70
C ARG A 735 -27.33 -14.77 18.48
N GLU A 736 -27.20 -13.82 17.56
CA GLU A 736 -28.23 -12.88 17.12
C GLU A 736 -29.44 -13.49 16.36
N ARG A 737 -29.54 -14.82 16.27
CA ARG A 737 -30.69 -15.55 15.68
C ARG A 737 -31.48 -16.40 16.69
N PHE A 738 -31.06 -16.49 17.94
CA PHE A 738 -31.76 -17.26 18.98
C PHE A 738 -32.74 -16.39 19.76
N ALA A 739 -33.82 -16.98 20.27
CA ALA A 739 -34.78 -16.28 21.13
C ALA A 739 -34.26 -16.11 22.56
N THR A 740 -33.43 -17.06 23.03
CA THR A 740 -32.79 -17.03 24.34
C THR A 740 -31.30 -17.37 24.27
N ASP A 741 -30.52 -16.84 25.22
CA ASP A 741 -29.11 -17.19 25.36
C ASP A 741 -28.89 -18.68 25.71
N GLU A 742 -29.86 -19.31 26.39
CA GLU A 742 -29.77 -20.74 26.71
C GLU A 742 -29.79 -21.63 25.48
N GLU A 743 -30.62 -21.33 24.47
CA GLU A 743 -30.64 -22.06 23.21
C GLU A 743 -29.31 -21.89 22.46
N TYR A 744 -28.77 -20.66 22.45
CA TYR A 744 -27.46 -20.40 21.87
C TYR A 744 -26.35 -21.20 22.57
N GLN A 745 -26.32 -21.22 23.91
CA GLN A 745 -25.30 -21.97 24.67
C GLN A 745 -25.44 -23.48 24.52
N LYS A 746 -26.65 -24.01 24.26
CA LYS A 746 -26.85 -25.44 23.95
C LYS A 746 -26.17 -25.83 22.63
N CYS A 747 -26.16 -24.94 21.62
CA CYS A 747 -25.56 -25.21 20.30
C CYS A 747 -24.10 -24.76 20.15
N CYS A 748 -23.68 -23.70 20.85
CA CYS A 748 -22.36 -23.10 20.71
C CYS A 748 -21.23 -24.05 21.13
N GLY A 749 -20.15 -24.11 20.35
CA GLY A 749 -18.96 -24.92 20.67
C GLY A 749 -19.08 -26.43 20.41
N GLN A 750 -20.24 -26.95 19.99
CA GLN A 750 -20.40 -28.38 19.68
C GLN A 750 -19.64 -28.82 18.42
N LEU A 751 -19.51 -27.94 17.42
CA LEU A 751 -18.91 -28.24 16.11
C LEU A 751 -17.73 -27.32 15.83
N VAL A 752 -16.63 -27.53 16.55
CA VAL A 752 -15.37 -26.79 16.36
C VAL A 752 -14.41 -27.61 15.51
N LEU A 753 -13.94 -27.04 14.41
CA LEU A 753 -12.91 -27.67 13.58
C LEU A 753 -11.52 -27.48 14.22
N THR A 754 -10.88 -28.59 14.57
CA THR A 754 -9.59 -28.63 15.28
C THR A 754 -8.50 -29.32 14.45
N PRO A 755 -7.20 -29.13 14.76
CA PRO A 755 -6.13 -29.92 14.15
C PRO A 755 -6.34 -31.44 14.30
N GLN A 756 -6.91 -31.88 15.43
CA GLN A 756 -7.24 -33.28 15.71
C GLN A 756 -8.30 -33.80 14.73
N THR A 757 -9.42 -33.10 14.56
CA THR A 757 -10.46 -33.46 13.58
C THR A 757 -9.90 -33.46 12.15
N MET A 758 -9.02 -32.51 11.83
CA MET A 758 -8.33 -32.42 10.53
C MET A 758 -7.33 -33.56 10.25
N THR A 759 -7.02 -34.44 11.21
CA THR A 759 -6.24 -35.66 10.95
C THR A 759 -7.05 -36.75 10.24
N PHE A 760 -8.37 -36.76 10.41
CA PHE A 760 -9.28 -37.72 9.74
C PHE A 760 -9.70 -37.26 8.33
N ALA A 761 -9.50 -35.98 8.00
CA ALA A 761 -9.86 -35.39 6.73
C ALA A 761 -8.95 -35.85 5.57
N LYS A 762 -9.49 -35.87 4.33
CA LYS A 762 -8.71 -36.16 3.10
C LYS A 762 -7.48 -35.25 2.98
N ARG A 763 -6.41 -35.76 2.35
CA ARG A 763 -5.20 -34.97 2.01
C ARG A 763 -5.50 -33.85 1.00
N ARG A 764 -6.39 -34.10 0.05
CA ARG A 764 -6.93 -33.12 -0.90
C ARG A 764 -8.36 -32.81 -0.46
N MET A 765 -8.51 -31.69 0.24
CA MET A 765 -9.79 -31.17 0.74
C MET A 765 -9.66 -29.64 0.83
N ALA A 766 -10.76 -28.90 0.71
CA ALA A 766 -10.80 -27.46 0.96
C ALA A 766 -11.75 -27.11 2.13
N VAL A 767 -11.27 -26.34 3.10
CA VAL A 767 -12.08 -25.79 4.21
C VAL A 767 -12.47 -24.35 3.88
N LEU A 768 -13.76 -24.12 3.71
CA LEU A 768 -14.37 -22.84 3.41
C LEU A 768 -15.17 -22.32 4.61
N HIS A 769 -15.23 -20.99 4.77
CA HIS A 769 -16.03 -20.32 5.79
C HIS A 769 -16.30 -18.86 5.36
N PRO A 770 -17.57 -18.36 5.37
CA PRO A 770 -17.89 -17.00 4.91
C PRO A 770 -17.37 -15.86 5.81
N LEU A 771 -16.88 -16.22 7.01
CA LEU A 771 -16.31 -15.39 8.08
C LEU A 771 -17.34 -14.44 8.75
N PRO A 772 -17.15 -14.06 10.04
CA PRO A 772 -16.02 -14.35 10.92
C PRO A 772 -16.15 -15.73 11.57
N ARG A 773 -15.06 -16.48 11.65
CA ARG A 773 -14.98 -17.89 12.13
C ARG A 773 -15.00 -18.06 13.66
N VAL A 774 -15.69 -17.16 14.37
CA VAL A 774 -15.52 -16.77 15.79
C VAL A 774 -14.86 -17.84 16.67
N ASN A 775 -15.53 -18.97 16.92
CA ASN A 775 -15.02 -20.08 17.73
C ASN A 775 -15.08 -21.43 16.99
N GLU A 776 -15.82 -21.51 15.88
CA GLU A 776 -16.11 -22.72 15.11
C GLU A 776 -14.92 -23.28 14.31
N ILE A 777 -13.83 -22.52 14.15
CA ILE A 777 -12.57 -23.01 13.58
C ILE A 777 -11.41 -22.57 14.48
N SER A 778 -10.60 -23.53 14.95
CA SER A 778 -9.39 -23.23 15.72
C SER A 778 -8.37 -22.46 14.87
N PRO A 779 -7.80 -21.34 15.34
CA PRO A 779 -6.70 -20.65 14.65
C PRO A 779 -5.47 -21.52 14.39
N GLU A 780 -5.30 -22.63 15.12
CA GLU A 780 -4.19 -23.56 14.92
C GLU A 780 -4.17 -24.21 13.52
N ILE A 781 -5.31 -24.26 12.81
CA ILE A 781 -5.36 -24.79 11.43
C ILE A 781 -5.09 -23.74 10.34
N ASP A 782 -4.77 -22.47 10.69
CA ASP A 782 -4.52 -21.41 9.69
C ASP A 782 -3.36 -21.74 8.72
N ASN A 783 -2.42 -22.57 9.16
CA ASN A 783 -1.27 -23.00 8.37
C ASN A 783 -1.47 -24.37 7.68
N ASP A 784 -2.64 -25.01 7.82
CA ASP A 784 -2.97 -26.21 7.04
C ASP A 784 -3.26 -25.78 5.59
N PRO A 785 -2.61 -26.35 4.57
CA PRO A 785 -2.84 -25.95 3.17
C PRO A 785 -4.30 -26.13 2.74
N ARG A 786 -5.08 -27.00 3.40
CA ARG A 786 -6.50 -27.22 3.16
C ARG A 786 -7.38 -26.07 3.68
N SER A 787 -6.87 -25.21 4.56
CA SER A 787 -7.57 -24.02 5.05
C SER A 787 -7.63 -22.94 3.98
N ALA A 788 -8.77 -22.85 3.29
CA ALA A 788 -8.96 -21.96 2.13
C ALA A 788 -9.75 -20.68 2.45
N TYR A 789 -10.39 -20.56 3.63
CA TYR A 789 -11.29 -19.44 3.96
C TYR A 789 -10.70 -18.01 3.85
N PHE A 790 -9.38 -17.83 3.94
CA PHE A 790 -8.75 -16.54 3.62
C PHE A 790 -8.56 -16.33 2.11
N ARG A 791 -8.20 -17.39 1.37
CA ARG A 791 -8.12 -17.37 -0.11
C ARG A 791 -9.50 -17.16 -0.73
N GLN A 792 -10.53 -17.80 -0.18
CA GLN A 792 -11.96 -17.56 -0.46
C GLN A 792 -12.33 -16.07 -0.36
N ALA A 793 -11.89 -15.38 0.69
CA ALA A 793 -12.16 -13.95 0.86
C ALA A 793 -11.46 -13.08 -0.22
N GLU A 794 -10.24 -13.43 -0.62
CA GLU A 794 -9.51 -12.80 -1.73
C GLU A 794 -10.16 -13.08 -3.10
N TYR A 795 -10.52 -14.35 -3.36
CA TYR A 795 -11.23 -14.77 -4.57
C TYR A 795 -12.58 -14.08 -4.72
N GLY A 796 -13.21 -13.76 -3.59
CA GLY A 796 -14.35 -12.89 -3.48
C GLY A 796 -14.18 -11.49 -4.07
N MET A 797 -12.97 -10.96 -4.19
CA MET A 797 -12.70 -9.72 -4.91
C MET A 797 -12.78 -9.95 -6.42
N TYR A 798 -12.10 -10.97 -6.96
CA TYR A 798 -12.04 -11.23 -8.41
C TYR A 798 -13.40 -11.61 -9.00
N VAL A 799 -14.22 -12.38 -8.28
CA VAL A 799 -15.60 -12.70 -8.72
C VAL A 799 -16.50 -11.46 -8.69
N ARG A 800 -16.32 -10.55 -7.71
CA ARG A 800 -17.02 -9.26 -7.69
C ARG A 800 -16.57 -8.32 -8.82
N MET A 801 -15.27 -8.32 -9.17
CA MET A 801 -14.75 -7.58 -10.32
C MET A 801 -15.41 -8.06 -11.62
N ALA A 802 -15.42 -9.38 -11.86
CA ALA A 802 -16.04 -9.95 -13.05
C ALA A 802 -17.55 -9.67 -13.10
N LEU A 803 -18.26 -9.78 -11.98
CA LEU A 803 -19.70 -9.50 -11.91
C LEU A 803 -20.01 -8.02 -12.22
N LEU A 804 -19.25 -7.07 -11.65
CA LEU A 804 -19.40 -5.64 -11.94
C LEU A 804 -19.15 -5.33 -13.43
N ALA A 805 -18.12 -5.95 -14.02
CA ALA A 805 -17.80 -5.79 -15.44
C ALA A 805 -18.89 -6.36 -16.37
N MET A 806 -19.44 -7.55 -16.07
CA MET A 806 -20.54 -8.15 -16.84
C MET A 806 -21.82 -7.32 -16.74
N VAL A 807 -22.18 -6.86 -15.54
CA VAL A 807 -23.39 -6.06 -15.29
C VAL A 807 -23.33 -4.68 -15.94
N LEU A 808 -22.14 -4.08 -16.05
CA LEU A 808 -21.90 -2.76 -16.66
C LEU A 808 -21.46 -2.82 -18.14
N GLY A 809 -21.32 -4.00 -18.74
CA GLY A 809 -21.01 -4.18 -20.17
C GLY A 809 -19.57 -3.85 -20.56
N ARG A 810 -18.60 -4.29 -19.75
CA ARG A 810 -17.17 -4.00 -19.87
C ARG A 810 -16.30 -5.25 -19.67
N CYS A 811 -16.64 -6.32 -20.40
CA CYS A 811 -15.94 -7.61 -20.43
C CYS A 811 -14.74 -7.62 -21.39
#